data_AF-W9JL94-F1
#
_entry.id   AF-W9JL94-F1
#
_cell.length_a   1.000
_cell.length_b   1.000
_cell.length_c   1.000
_cell.angle_alpha   90.00
_cell.angle_beta   90.00
_cell.angle_gamma   90.00
#
_symmetry.space_group_name_H-M   'P 1'
#
loop_
_entity.id
_entity.type
_entity.pdbx_description
1 polymer ?
#
loop_
_entity_poly.entity_id
_entity_poly.type
_entity_poly.pdbx_seq_one_letter_code
_entity_poly.pdbx_strand_id
1 'polypeptide(L)'
;MNSLDSARVPVNPSDTHTSSAKFYPSRPSDRRGFEIAIICALTLEADAIEALFDHHWEDDGPPFDKEPGDPNAYSTGVIGRFNIVLAHMPGMGKVHAATVASNCGKSFPSIKLALVVGICGVVPFGPAKDEIILGDVVISNGVIQYDFGRQLPERFARKDTLLEVPGRPNTEIRGVLAKLEGLRHRRQLNAKIEGYLAVLQSDPELHAEYPGATKDRLFKVSYRHTDDQRSCEQLGCNGELVSRSRLSTADVPTKPAIHFGLMASGDAVMKSGEDRDRIATAEGIIAFEMEGAGVWDSFPCIIIKGGCDYADSHKSKVWQRYAAATAAACAKAFLGFWIPSVTQESRTHYLPLSRNKNFVGRQEVISQLQQLLFTDPDGQRVVLVGLGGVGKTQIALQLAHIVKKEDQADRDYSVIWMPALSMASFEQACSKMISKFGIEQTNEENPKETFKRFLSSEKVGKWFLIIDNADNIETLYGKAEAAGGINQFIPDCEHGYILYTTRSREVAISVAQNNIVKLSEMDDQDAKTLLKSSLIEKGQMQDTALIDKLLHKLAYLPLAITQASAYMKVNEISVNEYLRLLQNTEQDMVELLSCGFRDSTHYDSSQGAVATTWIVSFQQIRALNEDAATLLSITAYLEPKAIPRALLPPLGSEQRMTRAIGTLCGYSFLSKREDGETFDMHSLVHLVTRRWNQDDGLETRIRHMAVAHVAKVFPTNDWKNRQTPKKYGWCRYQREMRTWT
;
A
#
# COMPACT_ATOMS: atom_id res chain seq x y z
N MET A 1 32.81 47.24 -50.31
CA MET A 1 31.74 48.13 -49.83
C MET A 1 30.45 47.74 -50.53
N ASN A 2 29.39 47.58 -49.74
CA ASN A 2 27.98 47.25 -50.06
C ASN A 2 27.43 48.03 -51.27
N SER A 3 26.31 47.73 -51.94
CA SER A 3 25.02 47.08 -51.65
C SER A 3 24.32 46.81 -53.02
N LEU A 4 23.26 46.01 -53.22
CA LEU A 4 21.84 46.21 -52.87
C LEU A 4 20.98 45.03 -53.41
N ASP A 5 19.97 44.65 -52.62
CA ASP A 5 18.60 44.17 -52.92
C ASP A 5 18.26 43.21 -54.08
N SER A 6 17.59 42.09 -53.73
CA SER A 6 16.10 42.03 -53.78
C SER A 6 15.50 40.65 -53.41
N ALA A 7 14.45 40.72 -52.58
CA ALA A 7 13.25 39.88 -52.46
C ALA A 7 13.33 38.33 -52.55
N ARG A 8 12.97 37.64 -51.44
CA ARG A 8 12.34 36.30 -51.45
C ARG A 8 11.25 36.18 -50.37
N VAL A 9 10.10 35.68 -50.78
CA VAL A 9 8.95 35.19 -49.96
C VAL A 9 8.65 33.76 -50.46
N PRO A 10 8.20 32.82 -49.60
CA PRO A 10 8.93 31.58 -49.37
C PRO A 10 8.33 30.33 -50.04
N VAL A 11 9.18 29.31 -50.20
CA VAL A 11 8.79 27.93 -50.53
C VAL A 11 8.84 27.12 -49.23
N ASN A 12 7.72 26.48 -48.88
CA ASN A 12 7.57 25.56 -47.75
C ASN A 12 8.52 24.35 -47.89
N PRO A 13 9.32 24.00 -46.87
CA PRO A 13 9.94 22.69 -46.76
C PRO A 13 9.23 21.89 -45.66
N SER A 14 8.18 21.15 -46.03
CA SER A 14 7.69 20.03 -45.24
C SER A 14 8.47 18.78 -45.63
N ASP A 15 9.70 18.69 -45.15
CA ASP A 15 10.50 17.45 -45.10
C ASP A 15 11.49 17.58 -43.94
N THR A 16 10.95 17.62 -42.72
CA THR A 16 11.74 17.38 -41.51
C THR A 16 11.59 15.92 -41.13
N HIS A 17 12.65 15.17 -41.36
CA HIS A 17 12.90 13.87 -40.74
C HIS A 17 12.46 13.91 -39.26
N THR A 18 11.45 13.10 -38.93
CA THR A 18 11.04 12.82 -37.56
C THR A 18 12.22 12.20 -36.81
N SER A 19 12.92 13.01 -36.02
CA SER A 19 13.75 12.58 -34.91
C SER A 19 12.88 11.74 -33.98
N SER A 20 13.12 10.43 -33.91
CA SER A 20 12.51 9.57 -32.90
C SER A 20 13.04 10.00 -31.54
N ALA A 21 12.26 10.78 -30.79
CA ALA A 21 12.58 11.14 -29.42
C ALA A 21 12.87 9.86 -28.62
N LYS A 22 14.09 9.73 -28.11
CA LYS A 22 14.48 8.57 -27.30
C LYS A 22 13.64 8.59 -26.02
N PHE A 23 12.79 7.57 -25.84
CA PHE A 23 11.91 7.42 -24.68
C PHE A 23 12.73 6.83 -23.52
N TYR A 24 13.35 7.70 -22.71
CA TYR A 24 13.95 7.32 -21.43
C TYR A 24 12.94 7.54 -20.30
N PRO A 25 13.02 6.79 -19.17
CA PRO A 25 12.22 7.07 -17.99
C PRO A 25 12.46 8.50 -17.50
N SER A 26 11.47 9.13 -16.87
CA SER A 26 11.65 10.44 -16.21
C SER A 26 12.56 10.31 -15.00
N ARG A 27 13.27 11.40 -14.67
CA ARG A 27 14.10 11.49 -13.46
C ARG A 27 13.27 11.08 -12.23
N PRO A 28 13.75 10.12 -11.41
CA PRO A 28 13.09 9.76 -10.16
C PRO A 28 12.93 10.96 -9.22
N SER A 29 11.79 11.02 -8.50
CA SER A 29 11.59 12.00 -7.43
C SER A 29 12.48 11.73 -6.21
N ASP A 30 12.87 10.46 -6.00
CA ASP A 30 13.76 10.05 -4.92
C ASP A 30 14.50 8.73 -5.25
N ARG A 31 15.32 8.26 -4.29
CA ARG A 31 16.20 7.08 -4.42
C ARG A 31 15.47 5.75 -4.57
N ARG A 32 14.16 5.68 -4.29
CA ARG A 32 13.34 4.49 -4.50
C ARG A 32 13.04 4.22 -5.98
N GLY A 33 13.27 5.20 -6.85
CA GLY A 33 13.11 5.03 -8.29
C GLY A 33 14.24 4.24 -8.97
N PHE A 34 15.27 3.79 -8.22
CA PHE A 34 16.37 2.98 -8.71
C PHE A 34 16.17 1.51 -8.36
N GLU A 35 16.09 0.66 -9.38
CA GLU A 35 15.87 -0.78 -9.23
C GLU A 35 17.10 -1.63 -9.57
N ILE A 36 18.12 -1.04 -10.17
CA ILE A 36 19.33 -1.73 -10.63
C ILE A 36 20.56 -1.04 -10.04
N ALA A 37 21.41 -1.82 -9.38
CA ALA A 37 22.73 -1.40 -8.96
C ALA A 37 23.79 -2.01 -9.88
N ILE A 38 24.77 -1.24 -10.30
CA ILE A 38 25.99 -1.74 -10.93
C ILE A 38 27.14 -1.45 -9.97
N ILE A 39 27.97 -2.45 -9.69
CA ILE A 39 29.10 -2.35 -8.75
C ILE A 39 30.38 -2.66 -9.51
N CYS A 40 31.31 -1.71 -9.52
CA CYS A 40 32.60 -1.80 -10.20
C CYS A 40 33.74 -1.61 -9.20
N ALA A 41 34.77 -2.45 -9.33
CA ALA A 41 35.90 -2.51 -8.41
C ALA A 41 37.02 -1.53 -8.80
N LEU A 42 37.18 -1.30 -10.11
CA LEU A 42 38.22 -0.45 -10.69
C LEU A 42 37.58 0.71 -11.47
N THR A 43 38.27 1.84 -11.51
CA THR A 43 37.84 3.03 -12.27
C THR A 43 37.62 2.71 -13.74
N LEU A 44 38.52 1.96 -14.37
CA LEU A 44 38.37 1.55 -15.79
C LEU A 44 37.10 0.72 -16.07
N GLU A 45 36.55 0.05 -15.06
CA GLU A 45 35.31 -0.73 -15.18
C GLU A 45 34.10 0.20 -15.07
N ALA A 46 34.15 1.15 -14.12
CA ALA A 46 33.15 2.17 -13.94
C ALA A 46 33.06 3.10 -15.17
N ASP A 47 34.20 3.59 -15.67
CA ASP A 47 34.28 4.45 -16.86
C ASP A 47 33.61 3.79 -18.08
N ALA A 48 33.80 2.48 -18.27
CA ALA A 48 33.18 1.74 -19.36
C ALA A 48 31.65 1.60 -19.20
N ILE A 49 31.14 1.53 -17.95
CA ILE A 49 29.70 1.53 -17.68
C ILE A 49 29.10 2.93 -17.85
N GLU A 50 29.77 3.97 -17.34
CA GLU A 50 29.33 5.37 -17.46
C GLU A 50 29.26 5.79 -18.92
N ALA A 51 30.25 5.46 -19.74
CA ALA A 51 30.22 5.72 -21.18
C ALA A 51 29.06 5.01 -21.91
N LEU A 52 28.45 4.00 -21.28
CA LEU A 52 27.26 3.31 -21.78
C LEU A 52 25.96 3.80 -21.15
N PHE A 53 25.98 4.80 -20.27
CA PHE A 53 24.75 5.46 -19.85
C PHE A 53 24.07 6.09 -21.06
N ASP A 54 22.77 5.86 -21.14
CA ASP A 54 21.94 6.51 -22.14
C ASP A 54 21.65 7.97 -21.75
N HIS A 55 21.72 8.27 -20.45
CA HIS A 55 21.54 9.59 -19.84
C HIS A 55 22.14 9.63 -18.43
N HIS A 56 22.67 10.77 -18.01
CA HIS A 56 23.19 11.01 -16.65
C HIS A 56 22.23 11.89 -15.87
N TRP A 57 21.87 11.49 -14.64
CA TRP A 57 20.95 12.29 -13.84
C TRP A 57 21.62 13.49 -13.18
N GLU A 58 22.95 13.49 -13.04
CA GLU A 58 23.70 14.64 -12.55
C GLU A 58 23.60 15.86 -13.48
N ASP A 59 23.27 15.66 -14.76
CA ASP A 59 23.10 16.74 -15.74
C ASP A 59 21.77 17.51 -15.55
N ASP A 60 20.76 16.87 -14.96
CA ASP A 60 19.41 17.42 -14.82
C ASP A 60 19.15 18.11 -13.47
N GLY A 61 20.16 18.21 -12.60
CA GLY A 61 19.98 18.71 -11.23
C GLY A 61 20.97 18.11 -10.23
N PRO A 62 20.84 18.45 -8.93
CA PRO A 62 21.80 18.01 -7.92
C PRO A 62 21.87 16.47 -7.84
N PRO A 63 23.03 15.89 -7.49
CA PRO A 63 23.14 14.46 -7.24
C PRO A 63 22.11 13.99 -6.21
N PHE A 64 21.68 12.74 -6.33
CA PHE A 64 20.87 12.12 -5.28
C PHE A 64 21.73 11.97 -4.02
N ASP A 65 21.24 12.49 -2.89
CA ASP A 65 21.92 12.35 -1.59
C ASP A 65 22.07 10.88 -1.17
N LYS A 66 22.79 10.58 -0.08
CA LYS A 66 22.92 9.22 0.46
C LYS A 66 22.34 9.16 1.87
N GLU A 67 22.01 7.97 2.35
CA GLU A 67 21.64 7.82 3.77
C GLU A 67 22.77 8.31 4.68
N PRO A 68 22.46 8.97 5.82
CA PRO A 68 23.47 9.39 6.77
C PRO A 68 24.36 8.21 7.19
N GLY A 69 25.68 8.41 7.08
CA GLY A 69 26.68 7.39 7.41
C GLY A 69 27.05 6.45 6.26
N ASP A 70 26.48 6.61 5.06
CA ASP A 70 26.91 5.89 3.86
C ASP A 70 28.19 6.51 3.24
N PRO A 71 29.34 5.80 3.30
CA PRO A 71 30.61 6.29 2.78
C PRO A 71 30.77 6.11 1.27
N ASN A 72 29.86 5.42 0.58
CA ASN A 72 30.02 5.05 -0.82
C ASN A 72 29.97 6.24 -1.77
N ALA A 73 30.60 6.14 -2.94
CA ALA A 73 30.43 7.09 -4.03
C ALA A 73 29.54 6.49 -5.12
N TYR A 74 28.61 7.30 -5.65
CA TYR A 74 27.66 6.87 -6.67
C TYR A 74 27.63 7.81 -7.86
N SER A 75 27.41 7.24 -9.03
CA SER A 75 26.89 7.93 -10.21
C SER A 75 25.48 7.39 -10.51
N THR A 76 24.62 8.22 -11.07
CA THR A 76 23.21 7.87 -11.34
C THR A 76 22.83 8.20 -12.77
N GLY A 77 22.14 7.28 -13.43
CA GLY A 77 21.76 7.50 -14.82
C GLY A 77 20.73 6.53 -15.33
N VAL A 78 20.69 6.40 -16.65
CA VAL A 78 19.73 5.54 -17.35
C VAL A 78 20.49 4.53 -18.20
N ILE A 79 20.08 3.27 -18.13
CA ILE A 79 20.39 2.27 -19.16
C ILE A 79 19.09 1.61 -19.61
N GLY A 80 18.74 1.82 -20.88
CA GLY A 80 17.50 1.36 -21.49
C GLY A 80 16.28 1.94 -20.79
N ARG A 81 15.56 1.09 -20.06
CA ARG A 81 14.33 1.46 -19.33
C ARG A 81 14.54 1.66 -17.83
N PHE A 82 15.77 1.50 -17.35
CA PHE A 82 16.06 1.44 -15.93
C PHE A 82 16.82 2.68 -15.47
N ASN A 83 16.43 3.21 -14.32
CA ASN A 83 17.30 4.08 -13.54
C ASN A 83 18.35 3.22 -12.85
N ILE A 84 19.61 3.56 -13.08
CA ILE A 84 20.78 2.82 -12.62
C ILE A 84 21.49 3.65 -11.56
N VAL A 85 21.86 3.00 -10.46
CA VAL A 85 22.91 3.50 -9.57
C VAL A 85 24.19 2.72 -9.83
N LEU A 86 25.28 3.42 -10.17
CA LEU A 86 26.62 2.87 -10.27
C LEU A 86 27.37 3.16 -8.98
N ALA A 87 27.80 2.12 -8.29
CA ALA A 87 28.59 2.20 -7.07
C ALA A 87 30.08 2.04 -7.38
N HIS A 88 30.86 3.04 -6.97
CA HIS A 88 32.31 3.05 -7.10
C HIS A 88 32.94 2.44 -5.85
N MET A 89 33.64 1.32 -6.01
CA MET A 89 34.33 0.69 -4.88
C MET A 89 35.65 1.42 -4.55
N PRO A 90 36.00 1.56 -3.25
CA PRO A 90 37.26 2.17 -2.83
C PRO A 90 38.48 1.25 -3.04
N GLY A 91 38.25 -0.02 -3.38
CA GLY A 91 39.28 -1.03 -3.63
C GLY A 91 38.65 -2.38 -3.94
N MET A 92 39.44 -3.28 -4.55
CA MET A 92 39.03 -4.65 -4.88
C MET A 92 38.85 -5.54 -3.65
N GLY A 93 38.14 -6.66 -3.80
CA GLY A 93 38.00 -7.67 -2.76
C GLY A 93 36.62 -7.74 -2.10
N LYS A 94 36.30 -8.91 -1.53
CA LYS A 94 34.98 -9.26 -1.00
C LYS A 94 34.52 -8.33 0.13
N VAL A 95 35.42 -7.91 1.01
CA VAL A 95 35.09 -7.03 2.15
C VAL A 95 34.63 -5.64 1.68
N HIS A 96 35.34 -5.07 0.71
CA HIS A 96 34.94 -3.80 0.11
C HIS A 96 33.63 -3.95 -0.65
N ALA A 97 33.48 -5.01 -1.45
CA ALA A 97 32.27 -5.30 -2.19
C ALA A 97 31.04 -5.43 -1.27
N ALA A 98 31.15 -6.18 -0.16
CA ALA A 98 30.08 -6.36 0.82
C ALA A 98 29.70 -5.05 1.52
N THR A 99 30.70 -4.23 1.88
CA THR A 99 30.46 -2.93 2.51
C THR A 99 29.74 -1.98 1.56
N VAL A 100 30.18 -1.92 0.30
CA VAL A 100 29.55 -1.10 -0.73
C VAL A 100 28.13 -1.58 -0.98
N ALA A 101 27.91 -2.88 -1.17
CA ALA A 101 26.59 -3.45 -1.41
C ALA A 101 25.62 -3.19 -0.25
N SER A 102 26.05 -3.42 0.99
CA SER A 102 25.22 -3.20 2.18
C SER A 102 24.78 -1.75 2.33
N ASN A 103 25.70 -0.80 2.18
CA ASN A 103 25.35 0.62 2.27
C ASN A 103 24.56 1.10 1.05
N CYS A 104 24.82 0.54 -0.14
CA CYS A 104 23.98 0.77 -1.33
C CYS A 104 22.55 0.32 -1.10
N GLY A 105 22.31 -0.80 -0.39
CA GLY A 105 20.96 -1.26 -0.09
C GLY A 105 20.22 -0.33 0.88
N LYS A 106 20.95 0.37 1.76
CA LYS A 106 20.38 1.39 2.64
C LYS A 106 20.04 2.68 1.87
N SER A 107 20.97 3.13 1.03
CA SER A 107 20.78 4.34 0.22
C SER A 107 19.84 4.13 -0.97
N PHE A 108 19.66 2.92 -1.48
CA PHE A 108 18.76 2.64 -2.59
C PHE A 108 17.94 1.40 -2.21
N PRO A 109 16.83 1.59 -1.47
CA PRO A 109 16.11 0.47 -0.85
C PRO A 109 15.32 -0.39 -1.85
N SER A 110 15.11 0.10 -3.07
CA SER A 110 14.28 -0.55 -4.09
C SER A 110 15.10 -1.37 -5.12
N ILE A 111 16.38 -1.63 -4.85
CA ILE A 111 17.24 -2.42 -5.74
C ILE A 111 16.74 -3.88 -5.80
N LYS A 112 16.41 -4.32 -7.02
CA LYS A 112 15.92 -5.67 -7.33
C LYS A 112 16.99 -6.57 -7.93
N LEU A 113 18.00 -5.98 -8.56
CA LEU A 113 19.12 -6.69 -9.17
C LEU A 113 20.40 -5.86 -9.04
N ALA A 114 21.47 -6.51 -8.57
CA ALA A 114 22.82 -5.97 -8.65
C ALA A 114 23.63 -6.66 -9.77
N LEU A 115 24.37 -5.89 -10.56
CA LEU A 115 25.36 -6.40 -11.50
C LEU A 115 26.76 -6.10 -10.97
N VAL A 116 27.57 -7.13 -10.75
CA VAL A 116 28.99 -6.95 -10.44
C VAL A 116 29.76 -7.01 -11.74
N VAL A 117 30.16 -5.85 -12.26
CA VAL A 117 30.74 -5.72 -13.59
C VAL A 117 32.22 -5.38 -13.48
N GLY A 118 33.05 -6.08 -14.26
CA GLY A 118 34.48 -5.82 -14.25
C GLY A 118 35.32 -6.82 -15.01
N ILE A 119 36.56 -7.01 -14.58
CA ILE A 119 37.51 -7.97 -15.18
C ILE A 119 37.77 -9.17 -14.28
N CYS A 120 38.21 -10.28 -14.88
CA CYS A 120 38.55 -11.51 -14.18
C CYS A 120 39.69 -12.28 -14.86
N GLY A 121 40.24 -13.26 -14.15
CA GLY A 121 41.10 -14.29 -14.74
C GLY A 121 40.25 -15.47 -15.22
N VAL A 122 40.44 -15.92 -16.45
CA VAL A 122 39.64 -17.01 -17.04
C VAL A 122 40.35 -18.35 -17.00
N VAL A 123 39.57 -19.42 -16.89
CA VAL A 123 40.05 -20.78 -17.11
C VAL A 123 40.08 -21.00 -18.63
N PRO A 124 41.22 -21.34 -19.25
CA PRO A 124 41.33 -21.32 -20.71
C PRO A 124 40.43 -22.32 -21.45
N PHE A 125 40.02 -23.39 -20.77
CA PHE A 125 39.12 -24.42 -21.28
C PHE A 125 38.09 -24.77 -20.20
N GLY A 126 36.81 -24.56 -20.50
CA GLY A 126 35.73 -24.90 -19.58
C GLY A 126 35.54 -26.42 -19.39
N PRO A 127 34.63 -26.85 -18.49
CA PRO A 127 34.36 -28.27 -18.25
C PRO A 127 33.95 -29.06 -19.49
N ALA A 128 33.27 -28.40 -20.44
CA ALA A 128 32.87 -28.98 -21.72
C ALA A 128 33.98 -28.89 -22.80
N LYS A 129 35.19 -28.49 -22.41
CA LYS A 129 36.32 -28.16 -23.28
C LYS A 129 36.03 -27.04 -24.28
N ASP A 130 35.09 -26.17 -23.95
CA ASP A 130 34.87 -24.92 -24.67
C ASP A 130 36.02 -23.95 -24.40
N GLU A 131 36.55 -23.38 -25.48
CA GLU A 131 37.73 -22.51 -25.45
C GLU A 131 37.35 -21.07 -25.06
N ILE A 132 37.91 -20.56 -23.97
CA ILE A 132 37.71 -19.19 -23.46
C ILE A 132 38.99 -18.38 -23.67
N ILE A 133 38.96 -17.37 -24.54
CA ILE A 133 40.11 -16.50 -24.87
C ILE A 133 40.02 -15.16 -24.14
N LEU A 134 41.10 -14.38 -24.16
CA LEU A 134 41.09 -13.05 -23.56
C LEU A 134 40.13 -12.11 -24.30
N GLY A 135 39.42 -11.28 -23.53
CA GLY A 135 38.35 -10.42 -24.00
C GLY A 135 36.97 -11.07 -24.09
N ASP A 136 36.87 -12.40 -24.00
CA ASP A 136 35.57 -13.07 -23.82
C ASP A 136 34.91 -12.64 -22.49
N VAL A 137 33.59 -12.76 -22.43
CA VAL A 137 32.80 -12.39 -21.26
C VAL A 137 32.23 -13.62 -20.59
N VAL A 138 32.37 -13.68 -19.26
CA VAL A 138 31.79 -14.72 -18.43
C VAL A 138 30.61 -14.11 -17.65
N ILE A 139 29.46 -14.79 -17.71
CA ILE A 139 28.25 -14.47 -16.94
C ILE A 139 28.05 -15.57 -15.90
N SER A 140 28.00 -15.21 -14.63
CA SER A 140 27.87 -16.20 -13.55
C SER A 140 26.49 -16.86 -13.56
N ASN A 141 26.45 -18.19 -13.52
CA ASN A 141 25.24 -18.94 -13.13
C ASN A 141 25.27 -19.39 -11.65
N GLY A 142 26.37 -19.10 -10.95
CA GLY A 142 26.60 -19.30 -9.52
C GLY A 142 28.01 -18.89 -9.13
N VAL A 143 28.26 -18.81 -7.82
CA VAL A 143 29.55 -18.41 -7.25
C VAL A 143 30.03 -19.44 -6.25
N ILE A 144 31.32 -19.70 -6.27
CA ILE A 144 32.01 -20.56 -5.30
C ILE A 144 33.07 -19.72 -4.60
N GLN A 145 32.95 -19.60 -3.27
CA GLN A 145 34.01 -19.01 -2.47
C GLN A 145 35.11 -20.05 -2.23
N TYR A 146 36.05 -20.15 -3.17
CA TYR A 146 37.00 -21.26 -3.24
C TYR A 146 38.05 -21.26 -2.12
N ASP A 147 38.27 -20.11 -1.48
CA ASP A 147 39.22 -19.91 -0.39
C ASP A 147 38.56 -19.85 1.00
N PHE A 148 37.26 -20.17 1.10
CA PHE A 148 36.57 -20.25 2.37
C PHE A 148 36.46 -21.69 2.86
N GLY A 149 37.17 -22.00 3.94
CA GLY A 149 37.40 -23.39 4.31
C GLY A 149 38.32 -23.55 5.50
N ARG A 150 38.75 -24.79 5.71
CA ARG A 150 39.67 -25.19 6.77
C ARG A 150 40.99 -25.60 6.13
N GLN A 151 42.08 -25.00 6.60
CA GLN A 151 43.41 -25.48 6.26
C GLN A 151 43.71 -26.75 7.08
N LEU A 152 43.82 -27.90 6.42
CA LEU A 152 44.30 -29.15 7.00
C LEU A 152 45.80 -29.29 6.71
N PRO A 153 46.54 -30.17 7.44
CA PRO A 153 48.00 -30.29 7.29
C PRO A 153 48.49 -30.48 5.86
N GLU A 154 47.74 -31.17 5.00
CA GLU A 154 48.13 -31.49 3.63
C GLU A 154 47.26 -30.83 2.55
N ARG A 155 46.12 -30.25 2.93
CA ARG A 155 45.15 -29.71 1.96
C ARG A 155 44.28 -28.62 2.54
N PHE A 156 43.82 -27.74 1.68
CA PHE A 156 42.69 -26.88 1.99
C PHE A 156 41.38 -27.64 1.75
N ALA A 157 40.48 -27.63 2.74
CA ALA A 157 39.15 -28.20 2.63
C ALA A 157 38.12 -27.07 2.63
N ARG A 158 37.54 -26.77 1.47
CA ARG A 158 36.49 -25.76 1.33
C ARG A 158 35.28 -26.14 2.18
N LYS A 159 34.62 -25.14 2.75
CA LYS A 159 33.29 -25.29 3.36
C LYS A 159 32.25 -25.41 2.25
N ASP A 160 31.51 -26.51 2.26
CA ASP A 160 30.52 -26.86 1.24
C ASP A 160 29.12 -27.13 1.83
N THR A 161 28.91 -26.79 3.10
CA THR A 161 27.61 -26.96 3.76
C THR A 161 26.60 -25.91 3.28
N LEU A 162 25.31 -26.27 3.27
CA LEU A 162 24.22 -25.41 2.76
C LEU A 162 24.15 -24.02 3.41
N LEU A 163 24.61 -23.87 4.65
CA LEU A 163 24.60 -22.60 5.38
C LEU A 163 25.83 -21.73 5.10
N GLU A 164 26.86 -22.29 4.46
CA GLU A 164 28.18 -21.66 4.28
C GLU A 164 28.53 -21.45 2.79
N VAL A 165 27.66 -21.89 1.87
CA VAL A 165 27.83 -21.73 0.42
C VAL A 165 26.86 -20.66 -0.08
N PRO A 166 27.30 -19.74 -0.96
CA PRO A 166 26.41 -18.82 -1.66
C PRO A 166 25.22 -19.59 -2.27
N GLY A 167 24.00 -19.21 -1.89
CA GLY A 167 22.80 -19.86 -2.39
C GLY A 167 22.67 -19.75 -3.91
N ARG A 168 21.89 -20.65 -4.53
CA ARG A 168 21.57 -20.55 -5.96
C ARG A 168 20.94 -19.18 -6.29
N PRO A 169 21.19 -18.60 -7.48
CA PRO A 169 20.46 -17.40 -7.91
C PRO A 169 18.94 -17.61 -7.85
N ASN A 170 18.20 -16.53 -7.64
CA ASN A 170 16.75 -16.58 -7.55
C ASN A 170 16.11 -17.06 -8.88
N THR A 171 14.81 -17.37 -8.85
CA THR A 171 14.13 -17.95 -10.01
C THR A 171 14.05 -16.98 -11.19
N GLU A 172 13.97 -15.66 -10.96
CA GLU A 172 13.94 -14.65 -12.03
C GLU A 172 15.27 -14.62 -12.79
N ILE A 173 16.39 -14.52 -12.06
CA ILE A 173 17.74 -14.56 -12.63
C ILE A 173 17.93 -15.85 -13.42
N ARG A 174 17.61 -17.01 -12.82
CA ARG A 174 17.74 -18.31 -13.50
C ARG A 174 16.88 -18.40 -14.77
N GLY A 175 15.68 -17.82 -14.75
CA GLY A 175 14.80 -17.76 -15.92
C GLY A 175 15.39 -16.93 -17.06
N VAL A 176 15.98 -15.76 -16.75
CA VAL A 176 16.65 -14.91 -17.75
C VAL A 176 17.92 -15.58 -18.28
N LEU A 177 18.75 -16.19 -17.43
CA LEU A 177 19.94 -16.91 -17.86
C LEU A 177 19.59 -18.07 -18.81
N ALA A 178 18.62 -18.90 -18.45
CA ALA A 178 18.16 -20.00 -19.32
C ALA A 178 17.63 -19.49 -20.67
N LYS A 179 16.94 -18.34 -20.68
CA LYS A 179 16.48 -17.68 -21.91
C LYS A 179 17.65 -17.24 -22.79
N LEU A 180 18.70 -16.67 -22.19
CA LEU A 180 19.89 -16.17 -22.88
C LEU A 180 20.82 -17.28 -23.38
N GLU A 181 20.85 -18.44 -22.71
CA GLU A 181 21.55 -19.63 -23.21
C GLU A 181 20.90 -20.18 -24.50
N GLY A 182 19.61 -19.92 -24.70
CA GLY A 182 18.88 -20.29 -25.92
C GLY A 182 19.40 -19.58 -27.18
N LEU A 183 19.53 -20.33 -28.29
CA LEU A 183 20.16 -19.88 -29.55
C LEU A 183 19.70 -18.50 -30.05
N ARG A 184 18.38 -18.24 -30.04
CA ARG A 184 17.82 -16.96 -30.54
C ARG A 184 18.29 -15.77 -29.70
N HIS A 185 18.11 -15.85 -28.38
CA HIS A 185 18.44 -14.73 -27.50
C HIS A 185 19.94 -14.59 -27.32
N ARG A 186 20.70 -15.68 -27.36
CA ARG A 186 22.17 -15.64 -27.41
C ARG A 186 22.69 -14.84 -28.60
N ARG A 187 22.12 -15.06 -29.80
CA ARG A 187 22.45 -14.26 -31.00
C ARG A 187 22.09 -12.78 -30.83
N GLN A 188 20.93 -12.49 -30.23
CA GLN A 188 20.51 -11.11 -29.97
C GLN A 188 21.40 -10.42 -28.93
N LEU A 189 21.82 -11.14 -27.89
CA LEU A 189 22.73 -10.66 -26.87
C LEU A 189 24.10 -10.34 -27.51
N ASN A 190 24.67 -11.27 -28.27
CA ASN A 190 25.93 -11.05 -29.01
C ASN A 190 25.86 -9.81 -29.92
N ALA A 191 24.80 -9.67 -30.72
CA ALA A 191 24.65 -8.53 -31.62
C ALA A 191 24.58 -7.18 -30.87
N LYS A 192 23.93 -7.13 -29.71
CA LYS A 192 23.90 -5.94 -28.85
C LYS A 192 25.28 -5.64 -28.25
N ILE A 193 25.99 -6.67 -27.79
CA ILE A 193 27.36 -6.52 -27.28
C ILE A 193 28.27 -5.96 -28.35
N GLU A 194 28.24 -6.49 -29.58
CA GLU A 194 29.02 -5.97 -30.70
C GLU A 194 28.74 -4.48 -30.95
N GLY A 195 27.47 -4.07 -30.91
CA GLY A 195 27.09 -2.67 -31.07
C GLY A 195 27.60 -1.76 -29.94
N TYR A 196 27.43 -2.16 -28.68
CA TYR A 196 27.88 -1.35 -27.53
C TYR A 196 29.41 -1.34 -27.39
N LEU A 197 30.08 -2.44 -27.71
CA LEU A 197 31.53 -2.49 -27.73
C LEU A 197 32.11 -1.57 -28.80
N ALA A 198 31.49 -1.49 -29.98
CA ALA A 198 31.91 -0.56 -31.02
C ALA A 198 31.78 0.91 -30.56
N VAL A 199 30.75 1.25 -29.77
CA VAL A 199 30.63 2.59 -29.15
C VAL A 199 31.80 2.84 -28.21
N LEU A 200 32.10 1.91 -27.30
CA LEU A 200 33.22 2.04 -26.36
C LEU A 200 34.59 2.12 -27.05
N GLN A 201 34.77 1.39 -28.15
CA GLN A 201 36.00 1.43 -28.95
C GLN A 201 36.16 2.71 -29.77
N SER A 202 35.07 3.40 -30.07
CA SER A 202 35.10 4.68 -30.78
C SER A 202 35.48 5.85 -29.87
N ASP A 203 35.43 5.65 -28.55
CA ASP A 203 35.87 6.63 -27.56
C ASP A 203 37.38 6.49 -27.30
N PRO A 204 38.20 7.48 -27.73
CA PRO A 204 39.64 7.40 -27.56
C PRO A 204 40.09 7.53 -26.09
N GLU A 205 39.27 8.07 -25.19
CA GLU A 205 39.65 8.25 -23.77
C GLU A 205 39.60 6.92 -23.00
N LEU A 206 38.75 6.00 -23.44
CA LEU A 206 38.61 4.68 -22.83
C LEU A 206 39.76 3.73 -23.17
N HIS A 207 40.47 3.94 -24.28
CA HIS A 207 41.53 3.06 -24.78
C HIS A 207 41.10 1.57 -24.78
N ALA A 208 39.88 1.32 -25.28
CA ALA A 208 39.27 0.00 -25.33
C ALA A 208 39.57 -0.75 -26.64
N GLU A 209 40.63 -0.42 -27.37
CA GLU A 209 40.93 -1.11 -28.63
C GLU A 209 41.24 -2.59 -28.40
N TYR A 210 40.89 -3.43 -29.38
CA TYR A 210 41.23 -4.86 -29.33
C TYR A 210 42.76 -5.04 -29.36
N PRO A 211 43.38 -5.68 -28.34
CA PRO A 211 44.84 -5.79 -28.27
C PRO A 211 45.49 -6.64 -29.38
N GLY A 212 44.71 -7.46 -30.09
CA GLY A 212 45.17 -8.34 -31.16
C GLY A 212 45.43 -9.78 -30.69
N ALA A 213 45.20 -10.75 -31.58
CA ALA A 213 45.32 -12.18 -31.29
C ALA A 213 46.74 -12.60 -30.84
N THR A 214 47.78 -11.89 -31.30
CA THR A 214 49.18 -12.17 -30.91
C THR A 214 49.50 -11.77 -29.46
N LYS A 215 48.66 -10.92 -28.84
CA LYS A 215 48.77 -10.53 -27.43
C LYS A 215 48.02 -11.49 -26.50
N ASP A 216 47.25 -12.44 -27.04
CA ASP A 216 46.66 -13.53 -26.27
C ASP A 216 47.66 -14.69 -26.21
N ARG A 217 48.39 -14.79 -25.10
CA ARG A 217 49.48 -15.74 -24.90
C ARG A 217 49.20 -16.64 -23.71
N LEU A 218 48.74 -17.86 -23.97
CA LEU A 218 48.62 -18.91 -22.97
C LEU A 218 49.84 -19.82 -23.02
N PHE A 219 50.66 -19.79 -21.98
CA PHE A 219 51.78 -20.74 -21.83
C PHE A 219 51.31 -22.08 -21.26
N LYS A 220 52.11 -23.13 -21.46
CA LYS A 220 51.92 -24.39 -20.72
C LYS A 220 51.88 -24.13 -19.22
N VAL A 221 50.97 -24.84 -18.54
CA VAL A 221 50.66 -24.66 -17.11
C VAL A 221 51.89 -24.75 -16.18
N SER A 222 52.91 -25.52 -16.57
CA SER A 222 54.15 -25.70 -15.82
C SER A 222 55.18 -24.59 -16.03
N TYR A 223 55.01 -23.74 -17.04
CA TYR A 223 55.89 -22.59 -17.25
C TYR A 223 55.53 -21.51 -16.23
N ARG A 224 56.51 -21.01 -15.51
CA ARG A 224 56.31 -20.03 -14.43
C ARG A 224 57.00 -18.73 -14.75
N HIS A 225 56.30 -17.64 -14.48
CA HIS A 225 56.88 -16.31 -14.47
C HIS A 225 57.86 -16.21 -13.29
N THR A 226 59.11 -15.79 -13.55
CA THR A 226 60.20 -15.87 -12.57
C THR A 226 60.32 -14.65 -11.65
N ASP A 227 59.66 -13.54 -12.00
CA ASP A 227 59.67 -12.30 -11.22
C ASP A 227 58.31 -11.59 -11.32
N ASP A 228 57.60 -11.50 -10.21
CA ASP A 228 56.26 -10.95 -10.11
C ASP A 228 56.17 -9.42 -10.33
N GLN A 229 57.31 -8.70 -10.31
CA GLN A 229 57.32 -7.24 -10.51
C GLN A 229 57.53 -6.81 -11.96
N ARG A 230 58.05 -7.70 -12.80
CA ARG A 230 58.31 -7.42 -14.22
C ARG A 230 57.21 -8.00 -15.09
N SER A 231 57.02 -7.44 -16.29
CA SER A 231 56.10 -8.02 -17.29
C SER A 231 56.75 -9.17 -18.06
N CYS A 232 55.95 -9.97 -18.74
CA CYS A 232 56.43 -11.03 -19.63
C CYS A 232 57.35 -10.49 -20.73
N GLU A 233 57.11 -9.28 -21.22
CA GLU A 233 57.97 -8.60 -22.20
C GLU A 233 59.31 -8.21 -21.59
N GLN A 234 59.31 -7.69 -20.36
CA GLN A 234 60.53 -7.29 -19.64
C GLN A 234 61.40 -8.49 -19.27
N LEU A 235 60.78 -9.65 -18.99
CA LEU A 235 61.50 -10.91 -18.72
C LEU A 235 61.85 -11.70 -19.97
N GLY A 236 61.25 -11.38 -21.12
CA GLY A 236 61.44 -12.16 -22.35
C GLY A 236 60.87 -13.58 -22.26
N CYS A 237 59.72 -13.75 -21.60
CA CYS A 237 59.08 -15.07 -21.45
C CYS A 237 58.90 -15.77 -22.80
N ASN A 238 59.50 -16.96 -22.92
CA ASN A 238 59.66 -17.73 -24.16
C ASN A 238 59.21 -19.20 -24.01
N GLY A 239 58.38 -19.49 -23.02
CA GLY A 239 57.80 -20.82 -22.83
C GLY A 239 56.95 -21.27 -24.01
N GLU A 240 56.66 -22.57 -24.05
CA GLU A 240 55.80 -23.16 -25.08
C GLU A 240 54.36 -22.65 -24.92
N LEU A 241 53.79 -22.12 -26.01
CA LEU A 241 52.41 -21.66 -26.07
C LEU A 241 51.46 -22.83 -26.34
N VAL A 242 50.32 -22.81 -25.67
CA VAL A 242 49.21 -23.75 -25.93
C VAL A 242 48.49 -23.32 -27.21
N SER A 243 48.23 -24.26 -28.11
CA SER A 243 47.52 -23.98 -29.36
C SER A 243 46.07 -23.56 -29.08
N ARG A 244 45.60 -22.54 -29.81
CA ARG A 244 44.26 -21.95 -29.63
C ARG A 244 43.49 -21.91 -30.93
N SER A 245 42.35 -22.60 -30.98
CA SER A 245 41.60 -22.79 -32.24
C SER A 245 40.97 -21.49 -32.74
N ARG A 246 40.42 -20.69 -31.80
CA ARG A 246 39.78 -19.40 -32.05
C ARG A 246 40.75 -18.26 -32.38
N LEU A 247 42.06 -18.47 -32.22
CA LEU A 247 43.11 -17.48 -32.53
C LEU A 247 43.91 -17.84 -33.79
N SER A 248 43.57 -18.94 -34.46
CA SER A 248 44.31 -19.45 -35.62
C SER A 248 44.22 -18.57 -36.88
N THR A 249 43.29 -17.61 -36.92
CA THR A 249 43.09 -16.67 -38.02
C THR A 249 43.46 -15.26 -37.57
N ALA A 250 44.75 -14.91 -37.68
CA ALA A 250 45.31 -13.67 -37.10
C ALA A 250 44.79 -12.36 -37.73
N ASP A 251 44.21 -12.41 -38.93
CA ASP A 251 43.86 -11.22 -39.72
C ASP A 251 42.43 -10.68 -39.47
N VAL A 252 41.61 -11.35 -38.65
CA VAL A 252 40.25 -10.90 -38.33
C VAL A 252 40.11 -10.70 -36.81
N PRO A 253 39.68 -9.52 -36.33
CA PRO A 253 39.41 -9.31 -34.91
C PRO A 253 38.44 -10.36 -34.37
N THR A 254 38.87 -11.15 -33.39
CA THR A 254 38.02 -12.19 -32.81
C THR A 254 36.93 -11.52 -31.98
N LYS A 255 35.67 -11.77 -32.37
CA LYS A 255 34.51 -11.30 -31.61
C LYS A 255 34.48 -11.97 -30.23
N PRO A 256 34.19 -11.22 -29.15
CA PRO A 256 34.11 -11.80 -27.82
C PRO A 256 32.94 -12.79 -27.74
N ALA A 257 33.19 -13.97 -27.21
CA ALA A 257 32.19 -14.97 -26.91
C ALA A 257 31.67 -14.80 -25.47
N ILE A 258 30.46 -15.31 -25.23
CA ILE A 258 29.82 -15.29 -23.91
C ILE A 258 29.83 -16.69 -23.32
N HIS A 259 30.34 -16.84 -22.11
CA HIS A 259 30.39 -18.11 -21.39
C HIS A 259 29.52 -18.01 -20.14
N PHE A 260 28.60 -18.96 -19.97
CA PHE A 260 27.77 -19.06 -18.76
C PHE A 260 28.36 -20.16 -17.88
N GLY A 261 28.68 -19.85 -16.63
CA GLY A 261 29.28 -20.85 -15.74
C GLY A 261 29.55 -20.37 -14.33
N LEU A 262 30.09 -21.28 -13.53
CA LEU A 262 30.43 -21.01 -12.13
C LEU A 262 31.69 -20.14 -12.07
N MET A 263 31.67 -19.13 -11.21
CA MET A 263 32.83 -18.29 -10.93
C MET A 263 33.38 -18.57 -9.54
N ALA A 264 34.70 -18.65 -9.43
CA ALA A 264 35.39 -18.63 -8.16
C ALA A 264 35.56 -17.19 -7.66
N SER A 265 35.16 -16.94 -6.42
CA SER A 265 35.34 -15.66 -5.73
C SER A 265 36.29 -15.84 -4.54
N GLY A 266 37.30 -15.00 -4.40
CA GLY A 266 38.31 -15.13 -3.34
C GLY A 266 38.98 -13.81 -2.95
N ASP A 267 39.72 -13.82 -1.85
CA ASP A 267 40.56 -12.71 -1.38
C ASP A 267 41.96 -12.75 -1.99
N ALA A 268 42.38 -13.90 -2.53
CA ALA A 268 43.69 -14.08 -3.14
C ALA A 268 43.62 -13.98 -4.67
N VAL A 269 44.51 -13.20 -5.27
CA VAL A 269 44.67 -13.19 -6.74
C VAL A 269 45.25 -14.52 -7.20
N MET A 270 44.53 -15.25 -8.07
CA MET A 270 45.05 -16.50 -8.64
C MET A 270 46.20 -16.21 -9.63
N LYS A 271 47.40 -16.65 -9.26
CA LYS A 271 48.66 -16.51 -10.04
C LYS A 271 49.34 -17.85 -10.35
N SER A 272 48.66 -18.97 -10.13
CA SER A 272 49.21 -20.31 -10.31
C SER A 272 48.33 -21.07 -11.30
N GLY A 273 48.87 -21.36 -12.49
CA GLY A 273 48.14 -22.13 -13.50
C GLY A 273 47.80 -23.55 -13.03
N GLU A 274 48.70 -24.17 -12.25
CA GLU A 274 48.49 -25.52 -11.71
C GLU A 274 47.35 -25.54 -10.68
N ASP A 275 47.30 -24.54 -9.78
CA ASP A 275 46.22 -24.41 -8.81
C ASP A 275 44.90 -24.01 -9.46
N ARG A 276 44.94 -23.12 -10.46
CA ARG A 276 43.80 -22.77 -11.30
C ARG A 276 43.17 -24.02 -11.89
N ASP A 277 43.94 -24.85 -12.59
CA ASP A 277 43.43 -26.05 -13.26
C ASP A 277 42.91 -27.09 -12.26
N ARG A 278 43.58 -27.23 -11.11
CA ARG A 278 43.15 -28.10 -10.01
C ARG A 278 41.79 -27.68 -9.45
N ILE A 279 41.62 -26.39 -9.15
CA ILE A 279 40.36 -25.85 -8.61
C ILE A 279 39.25 -25.89 -9.68
N ALA A 280 39.57 -25.52 -10.93
CA ALA A 280 38.65 -25.58 -12.04
C ALA A 280 38.09 -26.99 -12.27
N THR A 281 38.96 -28.00 -12.19
CA THR A 281 38.54 -29.40 -12.33
C THR A 281 37.70 -29.86 -11.13
N ALA A 282 38.07 -29.45 -9.91
CA ALA A 282 37.38 -29.89 -8.69
C ALA A 282 35.99 -29.26 -8.53
N GLU A 283 35.85 -27.97 -8.87
CA GLU A 283 34.65 -27.18 -8.58
C GLU A 283 33.82 -26.83 -9.84
N GLY A 284 34.34 -27.14 -11.04
CA GLY A 284 33.65 -26.87 -12.31
C GLY A 284 33.54 -25.39 -12.65
N ILE A 285 34.42 -24.54 -12.12
CA ILE A 285 34.47 -23.10 -12.39
C ILE A 285 35.12 -22.79 -13.74
N ILE A 286 34.82 -21.62 -14.29
CA ILE A 286 35.39 -21.12 -15.55
C ILE A 286 36.11 -19.77 -15.44
N ALA A 287 36.03 -19.11 -14.29
CA ALA A 287 36.72 -17.84 -14.02
C ALA A 287 37.00 -17.63 -12.54
N PHE A 288 37.95 -16.74 -12.25
CA PHE A 288 38.37 -16.28 -10.93
C PHE A 288 38.20 -14.75 -10.82
N GLU A 289 37.44 -14.31 -9.84
CA GLU A 289 37.21 -12.90 -9.52
C GLU A 289 37.25 -12.68 -7.99
N MET A 290 37.14 -11.44 -7.51
CA MET A 290 37.43 -11.10 -6.11
C MET A 290 36.31 -10.35 -5.38
N GLU A 291 35.16 -10.09 -6.00
CA GLU A 291 34.11 -9.23 -5.43
C GLU A 291 32.78 -9.95 -5.21
N GLY A 292 32.43 -10.86 -6.11
CA GLY A 292 31.11 -11.45 -6.28
C GLY A 292 30.51 -12.05 -5.01
N ALA A 293 31.29 -12.81 -4.24
CA ALA A 293 30.81 -13.41 -2.99
C ALA A 293 30.44 -12.35 -1.93
N GLY A 294 31.08 -11.17 -1.93
CA GLY A 294 30.75 -10.09 -0.99
C GLY A 294 29.39 -9.44 -1.26
N VAL A 295 28.97 -9.39 -2.54
CA VAL A 295 27.68 -8.79 -2.94
C VAL A 295 26.52 -9.77 -2.80
N TRP A 296 26.81 -11.08 -2.89
CA TRP A 296 25.81 -12.16 -3.01
C TRP A 296 24.79 -12.21 -1.88
N ASP A 297 25.19 -11.86 -0.66
CA ASP A 297 24.30 -11.86 0.51
C ASP A 297 23.49 -10.55 0.64
N SER A 298 23.87 -9.49 -0.06
CA SER A 298 23.19 -8.18 0.02
C SER A 298 22.07 -8.03 -1.01
N PHE A 299 22.25 -8.56 -2.21
CA PHE A 299 21.30 -8.42 -3.32
C PHE A 299 21.18 -9.70 -4.12
N PRO A 300 20.01 -9.96 -4.77
CA PRO A 300 20.00 -10.81 -5.95
C PRO A 300 20.98 -10.23 -6.99
N CYS A 301 22.02 -10.98 -7.34
CA CYS A 301 23.07 -10.45 -8.21
C CYS A 301 23.50 -11.40 -9.32
N ILE A 302 24.11 -10.81 -10.34
CA ILE A 302 24.77 -11.51 -11.44
C ILE A 302 26.15 -10.87 -11.61
N ILE A 303 27.17 -11.71 -11.77
CA ILE A 303 28.53 -11.25 -12.02
C ILE A 303 28.80 -11.37 -13.52
N ILE A 304 29.25 -10.28 -14.12
CA ILE A 304 29.55 -10.17 -15.55
C ILE A 304 30.99 -9.68 -15.66
N LYS A 305 31.90 -10.55 -16.07
CA LYS A 305 33.34 -10.24 -16.07
C LYS A 305 33.98 -10.52 -17.42
N GLY A 306 34.82 -9.62 -17.89
CA GLY A 306 35.66 -9.83 -19.07
C GLY A 306 36.98 -10.50 -18.70
N GLY A 307 37.45 -11.44 -19.51
CA GLY A 307 38.73 -12.12 -19.28
C GLY A 307 39.92 -11.24 -19.64
N CYS A 308 40.73 -10.84 -18.65
CA CYS A 308 41.94 -10.03 -18.88
C CYS A 308 43.25 -10.81 -18.70
N ASP A 309 43.21 -11.95 -18.02
CA ASP A 309 44.33 -12.88 -17.88
C ASP A 309 43.82 -14.33 -17.75
N TYR A 310 44.73 -15.30 -17.72
CA TYR A 310 44.40 -16.72 -17.60
C TYR A 310 44.48 -17.25 -16.17
N ALA A 311 44.34 -16.39 -15.15
CA ALA A 311 44.48 -16.77 -13.74
C ALA A 311 45.79 -17.55 -13.48
N ASP A 312 46.89 -17.10 -14.06
CA ASP A 312 48.22 -17.70 -13.90
C ASP A 312 49.27 -16.62 -13.60
N SER A 313 50.55 -17.01 -13.65
CA SER A 313 51.66 -16.11 -13.33
C SER A 313 51.98 -15.11 -14.46
N HIS A 314 51.44 -15.29 -15.67
CA HIS A 314 51.73 -14.47 -16.86
C HIS A 314 50.68 -13.37 -17.07
N LYS A 315 50.31 -12.66 -15.99
CA LYS A 315 49.30 -11.61 -16.05
C LYS A 315 49.76 -10.44 -16.92
N SER A 316 48.85 -9.92 -17.75
CA SER A 316 49.08 -8.76 -18.61
C SER A 316 48.02 -7.69 -18.36
N LYS A 317 48.46 -6.43 -18.23
CA LYS A 317 47.55 -5.29 -18.09
C LYS A 317 46.96 -4.83 -19.43
N VAL A 318 47.52 -5.27 -20.55
CA VAL A 318 47.15 -4.83 -21.91
C VAL A 318 45.68 -5.14 -22.22
N TRP A 319 45.13 -6.21 -21.65
CA TRP A 319 43.76 -6.64 -21.90
C TRP A 319 42.71 -6.00 -20.98
N GLN A 320 43.10 -5.33 -19.90
CA GLN A 320 42.15 -4.90 -18.85
C GLN A 320 41.08 -3.95 -19.38
N ARG A 321 41.46 -2.94 -20.19
CA ARG A 321 40.51 -1.95 -20.73
C ARG A 321 39.56 -2.57 -21.74
N TYR A 322 40.07 -3.39 -22.66
CA TYR A 322 39.23 -4.13 -23.60
C TYR A 322 38.28 -5.11 -22.87
N ALA A 323 38.77 -5.86 -21.89
CA ALA A 323 37.96 -6.78 -21.10
C ALA A 323 36.89 -6.07 -20.26
N ALA A 324 37.20 -4.91 -19.68
CA ALA A 324 36.22 -4.09 -19.00
C ALA A 324 35.13 -3.57 -19.95
N ALA A 325 35.53 -3.13 -21.15
CA ALA A 325 34.61 -2.70 -22.19
C ALA A 325 33.70 -3.84 -22.67
N THR A 326 34.22 -5.06 -22.87
CA THR A 326 33.38 -6.21 -23.25
C THR A 326 32.41 -6.60 -22.13
N ALA A 327 32.84 -6.53 -20.87
CA ALA A 327 31.97 -6.75 -19.71
C ALA A 327 30.85 -5.69 -19.59
N ALA A 328 31.20 -4.41 -19.74
CA ALA A 328 30.24 -3.31 -19.71
C ALA A 328 29.21 -3.39 -20.85
N ALA A 329 29.67 -3.66 -22.07
CA ALA A 329 28.81 -3.92 -23.22
C ALA A 329 27.85 -5.09 -22.97
N CYS A 330 28.34 -6.16 -22.34
CA CYS A 330 27.52 -7.30 -21.91
C CYS A 330 26.50 -6.92 -20.85
N ALA A 331 26.87 -6.12 -19.85
CA ALA A 331 25.96 -5.66 -18.81
C ALA A 331 24.79 -4.84 -19.39
N LYS A 332 25.09 -3.85 -20.25
CA LYS A 332 24.05 -3.07 -20.95
C LYS A 332 23.17 -3.95 -21.85
N ALA A 333 23.78 -4.89 -22.57
CA ALA A 333 23.03 -5.83 -23.41
C ALA A 333 22.12 -6.75 -22.59
N PHE A 334 22.61 -7.26 -21.46
CA PHE A 334 21.88 -8.11 -20.52
C PHE A 334 20.64 -7.40 -19.96
N LEU A 335 20.77 -6.14 -19.52
CA LEU A 335 19.65 -5.34 -19.01
C LEU A 335 18.52 -5.21 -20.03
N GLY A 336 18.82 -5.25 -21.34
CA GLY A 336 17.79 -5.28 -22.38
C GLY A 336 16.89 -6.52 -22.38
N PHE A 337 17.24 -7.58 -21.63
CA PHE A 337 16.46 -8.81 -21.45
C PHE A 337 15.90 -8.96 -20.04
N TRP A 338 16.37 -8.15 -19.09
CA TRP A 338 15.84 -8.11 -17.73
C TRP A 338 14.46 -7.47 -17.72
N ILE A 339 13.51 -8.13 -17.07
CA ILE A 339 12.16 -7.62 -16.80
C ILE A 339 11.92 -7.94 -15.33
N PRO A 340 12.00 -6.95 -14.42
CA PRO A 340 11.76 -7.20 -13.01
C PRO A 340 10.31 -7.65 -12.81
N SER A 341 10.06 -8.49 -11.82
CA SER A 341 8.70 -8.67 -11.33
C SER A 341 8.12 -7.32 -10.90
N VAL A 342 6.87 -7.08 -11.27
CA VAL A 342 6.11 -5.94 -10.76
C VAL A 342 5.84 -6.23 -9.29
N THR A 343 6.74 -5.80 -8.41
CA THR A 343 6.39 -5.55 -7.03
C THR A 343 5.51 -4.30 -7.06
N GLN A 344 4.20 -4.48 -7.20
CA GLN A 344 3.30 -3.48 -6.62
C GLN A 344 3.74 -3.40 -5.16
N GLU A 345 4.29 -2.27 -4.73
CA GLU A 345 4.30 -1.94 -3.30
C GLU A 345 2.82 -1.86 -2.90
N SER A 346 2.19 -3.00 -2.63
CA SER A 346 0.85 -3.03 -2.08
C SER A 346 0.99 -2.31 -0.75
N ARG A 347 0.50 -1.07 -0.68
CA ARG A 347 0.50 -0.35 0.59
C ARG A 347 -0.16 -1.21 1.65
N THR A 348 0.43 -1.19 2.84
CA THR A 348 -0.12 -1.96 3.94
C THR A 348 -1.46 -1.33 4.35
N HIS A 349 -2.51 -2.13 4.43
CA HIS A 349 -3.84 -1.67 4.88
C HIS A 349 -4.21 -2.32 6.22
N TYR A 350 -4.85 -1.56 7.11
CA TYR A 350 -5.45 -2.08 8.34
C TYR A 350 -6.97 -1.99 8.27
N LEU A 351 -7.61 -3.09 7.88
CA LEU A 351 -9.06 -3.27 7.87
C LEU A 351 -9.41 -4.50 8.73
N PRO A 352 -9.86 -4.31 9.98
CA PRO A 352 -10.23 -5.42 10.87
C PRO A 352 -11.59 -6.02 10.54
N LEU A 353 -12.42 -5.32 9.74
CA LEU A 353 -13.74 -5.76 9.32
C LEU A 353 -13.69 -6.35 7.90
N SER A 354 -14.41 -7.46 7.70
CA SER A 354 -14.52 -8.11 6.40
C SER A 354 -15.48 -7.37 5.47
N ARG A 355 -15.18 -7.35 4.16
CA ARG A 355 -16.07 -6.74 3.17
C ARG A 355 -17.47 -7.35 3.22
N ASN A 356 -18.49 -6.50 3.28
CA ASN A 356 -19.86 -6.92 3.08
C ASN A 356 -20.11 -7.22 1.59
N LYS A 357 -20.26 -8.50 1.25
CA LYS A 357 -20.52 -8.96 -0.13
C LYS A 357 -21.96 -8.72 -0.60
N ASN A 358 -22.87 -8.49 0.34
CA ASN A 358 -24.30 -8.27 0.10
C ASN A 358 -24.68 -6.79 0.30
N PHE A 359 -23.73 -5.86 0.14
CA PHE A 359 -24.00 -4.44 0.22
C PHE A 359 -24.95 -4.03 -0.93
N VAL A 360 -26.01 -3.30 -0.59
CA VAL A 360 -27.05 -2.89 -1.54
C VAL A 360 -27.16 -1.36 -1.55
N GLY A 361 -27.19 -0.79 -2.75
CA GLY A 361 -27.62 0.58 -2.94
C GLY A 361 -26.60 1.64 -2.53
N ARG A 362 -27.11 2.80 -2.10
CA ARG A 362 -26.34 3.93 -1.52
C ARG A 362 -25.20 4.50 -2.38
N GLN A 363 -25.26 4.30 -3.70
CA GLN A 363 -24.19 4.74 -4.60
C GLN A 363 -24.05 6.27 -4.61
N GLU A 364 -25.15 7.00 -4.57
CA GLU A 364 -25.13 8.48 -4.53
C GLU A 364 -24.36 9.01 -3.31
N VAL A 365 -24.59 8.40 -2.14
CA VAL A 365 -23.88 8.77 -0.90
C VAL A 365 -22.39 8.44 -1.00
N ILE A 366 -22.04 7.27 -1.56
CA ILE A 366 -20.63 6.88 -1.77
C ILE A 366 -19.94 7.86 -2.73
N SER A 367 -20.58 8.20 -3.85
CA SER A 367 -20.03 9.16 -4.81
C SER A 367 -19.87 10.55 -4.20
N GLN A 368 -20.83 11.00 -3.39
CA GLN A 368 -20.71 12.26 -2.65
C GLN A 368 -19.52 12.24 -1.68
N LEU A 369 -19.33 11.14 -0.94
CA LEU A 369 -18.19 10.99 -0.04
C LEU A 369 -16.86 10.95 -0.80
N GLN A 370 -16.78 10.29 -1.95
CA GLN A 370 -15.59 10.27 -2.80
C GLN A 370 -15.24 11.66 -3.33
N GLN A 371 -16.26 12.42 -3.74
CA GLN A 371 -16.07 13.80 -4.21
C GLN A 371 -15.55 14.68 -3.08
N LEU A 372 -16.20 14.66 -1.92
CA LEU A 372 -15.80 15.47 -0.76
C LEU A 372 -14.42 15.08 -0.24
N LEU A 373 -14.07 13.78 -0.16
CA LEU A 373 -12.78 13.36 0.40
C LEU A 373 -11.63 13.52 -0.58
N PHE A 374 -11.80 13.12 -1.85
CA PHE A 374 -10.66 12.89 -2.75
C PHE A 374 -10.62 13.83 -3.95
N THR A 375 -11.54 14.79 -4.04
CA THR A 375 -11.62 15.73 -5.15
C THR A 375 -11.66 17.18 -4.68
N ASP A 376 -12.33 17.45 -3.55
CA ASP A 376 -12.39 18.78 -2.94
C ASP A 376 -11.05 19.15 -2.26
N PRO A 377 -10.45 20.31 -2.56
CA PRO A 377 -9.25 20.81 -1.87
C PRO A 377 -9.44 20.96 -0.36
N ASP A 378 -10.65 21.32 0.10
CA ASP A 378 -10.98 21.49 1.52
C ASP A 378 -11.52 20.19 2.17
N GLY A 379 -11.38 19.08 1.45
CA GLY A 379 -12.03 17.79 1.67
C GLY A 379 -11.42 16.84 2.72
N GLN A 380 -10.38 17.27 3.44
CA GLN A 380 -9.55 16.36 4.24
C GLN A 380 -10.29 15.65 5.39
N ARG A 381 -11.39 16.23 5.88
CA ARG A 381 -12.23 15.65 6.95
C ARG A 381 -13.69 15.68 6.54
N VAL A 382 -14.32 14.50 6.49
CA VAL A 382 -15.74 14.33 6.17
C VAL A 382 -16.41 13.52 7.27
N VAL A 383 -17.64 13.89 7.63
CA VAL A 383 -18.45 13.16 8.61
C VAL A 383 -19.71 12.59 7.96
N LEU A 384 -19.94 11.29 8.14
CA LEU A 384 -21.19 10.63 7.84
C LEU A 384 -22.03 10.50 9.12
N VAL A 385 -23.12 11.25 9.21
CA VAL A 385 -23.99 11.34 10.41
C VAL A 385 -25.38 10.77 10.14
N GLY A 386 -26.00 10.11 11.12
CA GLY A 386 -27.37 9.59 10.99
C GLY A 386 -27.79 8.66 12.12
N LEU A 387 -29.04 8.20 12.10
CA LEU A 387 -29.64 7.36 13.14
C LEU A 387 -28.88 6.02 13.33
N GLY A 388 -28.93 5.46 14.54
CA GLY A 388 -28.43 4.09 14.80
C GLY A 388 -29.13 3.06 13.90
N GLY A 389 -28.36 2.15 13.30
CA GLY A 389 -28.91 1.10 12.40
C GLY A 389 -29.11 1.48 10.94
N VAL A 390 -28.84 2.74 10.55
CA VAL A 390 -29.06 3.23 9.16
C VAL A 390 -27.98 2.82 8.15
N GLY A 391 -26.88 2.22 8.60
CA GLY A 391 -25.83 1.64 7.72
C GLY A 391 -24.54 2.45 7.54
N LYS A 392 -24.28 3.48 8.36
CA LYS A 392 -23.07 4.34 8.26
C LYS A 392 -21.76 3.54 8.18
N THR A 393 -21.54 2.62 9.11
CA THR A 393 -20.36 1.74 9.16
C THR A 393 -20.22 0.90 7.90
N GLN A 394 -21.33 0.44 7.31
CA GLN A 394 -21.32 -0.36 6.08
C GLN A 394 -20.93 0.49 4.86
N ILE A 395 -21.39 1.74 4.78
CA ILE A 395 -20.99 2.68 3.73
C ILE A 395 -19.50 3.01 3.84
N ALA A 396 -19.01 3.32 5.04
CA ALA A 396 -17.59 3.57 5.28
C ALA A 396 -16.73 2.35 4.89
N LEU A 397 -17.17 1.14 5.23
CA LEU A 397 -16.46 -0.09 4.90
C LEU A 397 -16.46 -0.40 3.40
N GLN A 398 -17.56 -0.11 2.69
CA GLN A 398 -17.63 -0.23 1.25
C GLN A 398 -16.68 0.77 0.58
N LEU A 399 -16.67 2.03 1.02
CA LEU A 399 -15.74 3.05 0.53
C LEU A 399 -14.28 2.64 0.77
N ALA A 400 -13.96 2.12 1.96
CA ALA A 400 -12.62 1.60 2.28
C ALA A 400 -12.15 0.54 1.27
N HIS A 401 -13.05 -0.36 0.86
CA HIS A 401 -12.75 -1.41 -0.11
C HIS A 401 -12.69 -0.90 -1.56
N ILE A 402 -13.43 0.16 -1.90
CA ILE A 402 -13.33 0.83 -3.20
C ILE A 402 -11.95 1.51 -3.31
N VAL A 403 -11.58 2.33 -2.33
CA VAL A 403 -10.28 3.02 -2.27
C VAL A 403 -9.12 2.01 -2.28
N LYS A 404 -9.26 0.88 -1.58
CA LYS A 404 -8.27 -0.21 -1.62
C LYS A 404 -8.18 -0.92 -2.99
N LYS A 405 -9.25 -0.96 -3.78
CA LYS A 405 -9.31 -1.67 -5.07
C LYS A 405 -8.94 -0.80 -6.27
N GLU A 406 -9.12 0.52 -6.19
CA GLU A 406 -8.76 1.49 -7.24
C GLU A 406 -7.24 1.71 -7.38
N ASP A 407 -6.43 0.75 -6.92
CA ASP A 407 -4.98 0.60 -7.07
C ASP A 407 -4.52 0.39 -8.54
N GLN A 408 -5.32 0.89 -9.49
CA GLN A 408 -5.10 0.89 -10.93
C GLN A 408 -5.08 2.31 -11.54
N ALA A 409 -5.32 3.36 -10.76
CA ALA A 409 -5.26 4.75 -11.25
C ALA A 409 -4.71 5.73 -10.19
N ASP A 410 -3.44 6.12 -10.31
CA ASP A 410 -2.78 7.34 -9.75
C ASP A 410 -2.96 7.70 -8.26
N ARG A 411 -3.68 6.90 -7.48
CA ARG A 411 -4.16 7.21 -6.13
C ARG A 411 -3.81 6.07 -5.18
N ASP A 412 -2.52 5.94 -4.93
CA ASP A 412 -1.97 4.96 -4.00
C ASP A 412 -2.23 5.42 -2.55
N TYR A 413 -3.15 4.76 -1.83
CA TYR A 413 -3.58 5.11 -0.45
C TYR A 413 -3.41 3.93 0.52
N SER A 414 -2.79 4.18 1.68
CA SER A 414 -2.90 3.27 2.84
C SER A 414 -4.27 3.43 3.48
N VAL A 415 -5.05 2.35 3.62
CA VAL A 415 -6.41 2.41 4.19
C VAL A 415 -6.39 1.86 5.62
N ILE A 416 -6.83 2.67 6.58
CA ILE A 416 -6.71 2.41 8.02
C ILE A 416 -8.06 2.61 8.69
N TRP A 417 -8.48 1.64 9.49
CA TRP A 417 -9.75 1.65 10.19
C TRP A 417 -9.57 1.62 11.71
N MET A 418 -10.11 2.62 12.40
CA MET A 418 -9.97 2.79 13.85
C MET A 418 -11.34 2.90 14.55
N PRO A 419 -11.62 2.08 15.56
CA PRO A 419 -12.80 2.26 16.40
C PRO A 419 -12.65 3.46 17.34
N ALA A 420 -13.72 4.23 17.52
CA ALA A 420 -13.83 5.32 18.49
C ALA A 420 -14.88 5.05 19.59
N LEU A 421 -15.11 3.77 19.93
CA LEU A 421 -16.05 3.35 20.98
C LEU A 421 -15.58 3.78 22.38
N SER A 422 -14.26 3.75 22.60
CA SER A 422 -13.59 4.17 23.83
C SER A 422 -12.09 4.38 23.56
N MET A 423 -11.40 5.11 24.44
CA MET A 423 -9.94 5.28 24.35
C MET A 423 -9.19 3.93 24.36
N ALA A 424 -9.64 2.96 25.16
CA ALA A 424 -9.02 1.63 25.21
C ALA A 424 -9.14 0.87 23.88
N SER A 425 -10.30 0.95 23.22
CA SER A 425 -10.50 0.31 21.91
C SER A 425 -9.64 0.94 20.82
N PHE A 426 -9.45 2.27 20.87
CA PHE A 426 -8.59 3.00 19.95
C PHE A 426 -7.12 2.62 20.15
N GLU A 427 -6.66 2.59 21.41
CA GLU A 427 -5.29 2.20 21.76
C GLU A 427 -4.95 0.76 21.33
N GLN A 428 -5.87 -0.18 21.55
CA GLN A 428 -5.70 -1.56 21.08
C GLN A 428 -5.60 -1.65 19.56
N ALA A 429 -6.36 -0.83 18.83
CA ALA A 429 -6.26 -0.76 17.36
C ALA A 429 -4.92 -0.17 16.91
N CYS A 430 -4.38 0.84 17.61
CA CYS A 430 -3.05 1.38 17.34
C CYS A 430 -1.97 0.29 17.47
N SER A 431 -1.97 -0.48 18.56
CA SER A 431 -1.00 -1.57 18.75
C SER A 431 -1.08 -2.63 17.64
N LYS A 432 -2.30 -3.02 17.23
CA LYS A 432 -2.50 -3.97 16.12
C LYS A 432 -2.04 -3.42 14.78
N MET A 433 -2.26 -2.12 14.53
CA MET A 433 -1.80 -1.44 13.32
C MET A 433 -0.26 -1.42 13.29
N ILE A 434 0.39 -0.99 14.37
CA ILE A 434 1.85 -0.93 14.50
C ILE A 434 2.50 -2.28 14.18
N SER A 435 1.98 -3.35 14.78
CA SER A 435 2.45 -4.72 14.50
C SER A 435 2.26 -5.11 13.02
N LYS A 436 1.11 -4.76 12.43
CA LYS A 436 0.80 -5.10 11.03
C LYS A 436 1.67 -4.33 10.02
N PHE A 437 2.02 -3.09 10.33
CA PHE A 437 2.85 -2.23 9.49
C PHE A 437 4.35 -2.43 9.73
N GLY A 438 4.75 -3.29 10.69
CA GLY A 438 6.15 -3.55 11.01
C GLY A 438 6.87 -2.32 11.56
N ILE A 439 6.15 -1.44 12.26
CA ILE A 439 6.72 -0.20 12.79
C ILE A 439 7.55 -0.54 14.04
N GLU A 440 8.84 -0.23 14.01
CA GLU A 440 9.72 -0.39 15.16
C GLU A 440 9.28 0.53 16.31
N GLN A 441 8.97 -0.07 17.45
CA GLN A 441 8.74 0.62 18.72
C GLN A 441 9.88 0.36 19.68
N THR A 442 10.30 1.39 20.40
CA THR A 442 11.08 1.24 21.63
C THR A 442 10.14 0.76 22.74
N ASN A 443 10.65 0.00 23.71
CA ASN A 443 9.82 -0.63 24.75
C ASN A 443 9.05 0.34 25.66
N GLU A 444 9.29 1.65 25.56
CA GLU A 444 8.68 2.70 26.39
C GLU A 444 7.70 3.61 25.62
N GLU A 445 7.57 3.47 24.30
CA GLU A 445 6.71 4.36 23.49
C GLU A 445 5.21 4.02 23.60
N ASN A 446 4.38 5.04 23.82
CA ASN A 446 2.92 4.89 23.83
C ASN A 446 2.40 4.58 22.40
N PRO A 447 1.65 3.48 22.17
CA PRO A 447 1.13 3.12 20.84
C PRO A 447 0.35 4.22 20.13
N LYS A 448 -0.34 5.10 20.86
CA LYS A 448 -1.10 6.21 20.28
C LYS A 448 -0.19 7.32 19.74
N GLU A 449 0.93 7.57 20.42
CA GLU A 449 1.92 8.55 19.99
C GLU A 449 2.72 8.03 18.79
N THR A 450 3.13 6.75 18.82
CA THR A 450 3.75 6.10 17.65
C THR A 450 2.81 6.12 16.44
N PHE A 451 1.51 5.83 16.63
CA PHE A 451 0.49 5.91 15.57
C PHE A 451 0.45 7.31 14.95
N LYS A 452 0.36 8.36 15.78
CA LYS A 452 0.33 9.75 15.30
C LYS A 452 1.61 10.10 14.55
N ARG A 453 2.78 9.81 15.13
CA ARG A 453 4.11 10.08 14.55
C ARG A 453 4.26 9.39 13.18
N PHE A 454 3.82 8.14 13.07
CA PHE A 454 3.88 7.38 11.84
C PHE A 454 3.03 8.00 10.73
N LEU A 455 1.77 8.33 11.02
CA LEU A 455 0.88 8.92 10.02
C LEU A 455 1.20 10.38 9.67
N SER A 456 1.92 11.09 10.54
CA SER A 456 2.47 12.41 10.23
C SER A 456 3.73 12.35 9.36
N SER A 457 4.34 11.17 9.17
CA SER A 457 5.57 11.03 8.39
C SER A 457 5.30 10.91 6.90
N GLU A 458 6.11 11.57 6.06
CA GLU A 458 6.05 11.40 4.61
C GLU A 458 6.34 9.95 4.15
N LYS A 459 6.95 9.12 5.01
CA LYS A 459 7.23 7.71 4.74
C LYS A 459 5.99 6.85 4.48
N VAL A 460 4.84 7.20 5.09
CA VAL A 460 3.59 6.42 4.91
C VAL A 460 2.85 6.77 3.60
N GLY A 461 3.26 7.86 2.94
CA GLY A 461 2.57 8.40 1.77
C GLY A 461 1.15 8.85 2.09
N LYS A 462 0.30 8.96 1.06
CA LYS A 462 -1.12 9.28 1.23
C LYS A 462 -1.85 8.18 2.00
N TRP A 463 -2.72 8.55 2.93
CA TRP A 463 -3.51 7.59 3.69
C TRP A 463 -4.97 8.04 3.85
N PHE A 464 -5.85 7.05 3.95
CA PHE A 464 -7.28 7.22 4.22
C PHE A 464 -7.64 6.53 5.54
N LEU A 465 -8.02 7.33 6.53
CA LEU A 465 -8.34 6.93 7.88
C LEU A 465 -9.85 6.98 8.11
N ILE A 466 -10.39 5.90 8.68
CA ILE A 466 -11.80 5.82 9.06
C ILE A 466 -11.88 5.75 10.58
N ILE A 467 -12.57 6.71 11.18
CA ILE A 467 -12.88 6.74 12.61
C ILE A 467 -14.35 6.35 12.81
N ASP A 468 -14.58 5.09 13.19
CA ASP A 468 -15.92 4.52 13.26
C ASP A 468 -16.53 4.61 14.68
N ASN A 469 -17.82 4.95 14.76
CA ASN A 469 -18.59 5.11 16.00
C ASN A 469 -18.08 6.22 16.95
N ALA A 470 -17.72 7.38 16.40
CA ALA A 470 -17.37 8.56 17.18
C ALA A 470 -18.63 9.24 17.77
N ASP A 471 -19.36 8.54 18.64
CA ASP A 471 -20.66 9.01 19.15
C ASP A 471 -20.54 9.93 20.38
N ASN A 472 -19.45 9.81 21.15
CA ASN A 472 -19.25 10.53 22.41
C ASN A 472 -18.17 11.62 22.30
N ILE A 473 -18.56 12.88 22.53
CA ILE A 473 -17.69 14.04 22.47
C ILE A 473 -16.55 13.99 23.51
N GLU A 474 -16.79 13.46 24.70
CA GLU A 474 -15.77 13.34 25.75
C GLU A 474 -14.72 12.28 25.40
N THR A 475 -15.11 11.21 24.70
CA THR A 475 -14.14 10.22 24.21
C THR A 475 -13.26 10.80 23.12
N LEU A 476 -13.83 11.67 22.29
CA LEU A 476 -13.13 12.27 21.16
C LEU A 476 -12.20 13.43 21.58
N TYR A 477 -12.64 14.32 22.48
CA TYR A 477 -11.87 15.51 22.87
C TYR A 477 -11.35 15.49 24.32
N GLY A 478 -11.81 14.57 25.15
CA GLY A 478 -11.56 14.58 26.60
C GLY A 478 -12.63 15.37 27.36
N LYS A 479 -12.49 15.42 28.68
CA LYS A 479 -13.36 16.23 29.54
C LYS A 479 -12.83 17.66 29.60
N ALA A 480 -13.71 18.62 29.91
CA ALA A 480 -13.30 20.02 30.04
C ALA A 480 -12.16 20.24 31.05
N GLU A 481 -12.08 19.38 32.08
CA GLU A 481 -11.09 19.43 33.16
C GLU A 481 -9.82 18.59 32.87
N ALA A 482 -9.84 17.74 31.83
CA ALA A 482 -8.74 16.86 31.46
C ALA A 482 -8.78 16.59 29.93
N ALA A 483 -8.03 17.39 29.18
CA ALA A 483 -7.78 17.14 27.77
C ALA A 483 -7.04 15.81 27.59
N GLY A 484 -7.40 15.05 26.55
CA GLY A 484 -6.82 13.72 26.34
C GLY A 484 -7.68 12.77 25.51
N GLY A 485 -8.57 13.29 24.67
CA GLY A 485 -9.42 12.46 23.80
C GLY A 485 -8.68 11.93 22.57
N ILE A 486 -9.34 11.05 21.82
CA ILE A 486 -8.80 10.42 20.60
C ILE A 486 -8.27 11.46 19.61
N ASN A 487 -8.91 12.63 19.48
CA ASN A 487 -8.55 13.67 18.52
C ASN A 487 -7.12 14.21 18.70
N GLN A 488 -6.54 14.12 19.90
CA GLN A 488 -5.15 14.50 20.13
C GLN A 488 -4.14 13.64 19.35
N PHE A 489 -4.53 12.39 19.05
CA PHE A 489 -3.70 11.39 18.37
C PHE A 489 -4.01 11.27 16.87
N ILE A 490 -5.01 12.01 16.38
CA ILE A 490 -5.32 12.11 14.95
C ILE A 490 -4.34 13.14 14.33
N PRO A 491 -3.57 12.79 13.28
CA PRO A 491 -2.70 13.73 12.61
C PRO A 491 -3.49 14.84 11.91
N ASP A 492 -2.84 15.98 11.71
CA ASP A 492 -3.31 17.05 10.83
C ASP A 492 -2.22 17.27 9.78
N CYS A 493 -2.38 16.66 8.61
CA CYS A 493 -1.40 16.73 7.51
C CYS A 493 -2.10 16.68 6.14
N GLU A 494 -1.49 17.33 5.15
CA GLU A 494 -2.10 17.52 3.82
C GLU A 494 -2.28 16.23 3.01
N HIS A 495 -1.53 15.18 3.34
CA HIS A 495 -1.59 13.88 2.66
C HIS A 495 -2.53 12.88 3.35
N GLY A 496 -3.27 13.31 4.39
CA GLY A 496 -4.20 12.50 5.17
C GLY A 496 -5.66 12.84 4.92
N TYR A 497 -6.49 11.81 4.72
CA TYR A 497 -7.93 11.95 4.52
C TYR A 497 -8.69 11.17 5.58
N ILE A 498 -9.71 11.78 6.20
CA ILE A 498 -10.40 11.20 7.35
C ILE A 498 -11.91 11.17 7.15
N LEU A 499 -12.49 9.99 7.28
CA LEU A 499 -13.94 9.78 7.36
C LEU A 499 -14.34 9.42 8.79
N TYR A 500 -15.25 10.20 9.38
CA TYR A 500 -15.88 9.89 10.66
C TYR A 500 -17.28 9.31 10.45
N THR A 501 -17.64 8.28 11.21
CA THR A 501 -19.05 7.85 11.35
C THR A 501 -19.54 8.18 12.75
N THR A 502 -20.71 8.82 12.85
CA THR A 502 -21.29 9.20 14.14
C THR A 502 -22.81 9.28 14.10
N ARG A 503 -23.45 9.13 15.25
CA ARG A 503 -24.86 9.43 15.49
C ARG A 503 -25.06 10.83 16.03
N SER A 504 -24.01 11.44 16.57
CA SER A 504 -24.06 12.72 17.24
C SER A 504 -23.74 13.85 16.26
N ARG A 505 -24.73 14.72 16.03
CA ARG A 505 -24.53 15.96 15.27
C ARG A 505 -23.52 16.89 15.94
N GLU A 506 -23.43 16.88 17.27
CA GLU A 506 -22.45 17.69 18.01
C GLU A 506 -21.02 17.30 17.62
N VAL A 507 -20.74 15.98 17.59
CA VAL A 507 -19.45 15.46 17.11
C VAL A 507 -19.23 15.78 15.62
N ALA A 508 -20.28 15.68 14.80
CA ALA A 508 -20.16 16.00 13.38
C ALA A 508 -19.74 17.46 13.14
N ILE A 509 -20.35 18.40 13.87
CA ILE A 509 -20.03 19.83 13.76
C ILE A 509 -18.64 20.12 14.31
N SER A 510 -18.23 19.50 15.42
CA SER A 510 -16.91 19.74 16.02
C SER A 510 -15.75 19.28 15.13
N VAL A 511 -15.97 18.26 14.29
CA VAL A 511 -14.92 17.63 13.48
C VAL A 511 -14.82 18.20 12.07
N ALA A 512 -15.94 18.39 11.37
CA ALA A 512 -15.93 18.67 9.93
C ALA A 512 -16.58 19.99 9.51
N GLN A 513 -17.08 20.80 10.46
CA GLN A 513 -17.79 22.08 10.25
C GLN A 513 -18.87 22.02 9.15
N ASN A 514 -18.46 22.10 7.87
CA ASN A 514 -19.31 22.11 6.68
C ASN A 514 -19.38 20.76 5.92
N ASN A 515 -18.39 19.88 6.06
CA ASN A 515 -18.28 18.62 5.29
C ASN A 515 -19.06 17.47 5.94
N ILE A 516 -20.36 17.68 6.16
CA ILE A 516 -21.24 16.74 6.88
C ILE A 516 -22.27 16.16 5.92
N VAL A 517 -22.21 14.84 5.73
CA VAL A 517 -23.19 14.07 4.95
C VAL A 517 -24.19 13.42 5.90
N LYS A 518 -25.45 13.85 5.83
CA LYS A 518 -26.55 13.25 6.62
C LYS A 518 -27.14 12.05 5.89
N LEU A 519 -27.11 10.89 6.53
CA LEU A 519 -27.65 9.65 6.02
C LEU A 519 -29.07 9.39 6.55
N SER A 520 -30.02 9.28 5.64
CA SER A 520 -31.41 8.88 5.88
C SER A 520 -31.61 7.37 5.72
N GLU A 521 -32.82 6.89 6.01
CA GLU A 521 -33.29 5.53 5.77
C GLU A 521 -33.11 5.09 4.30
N MET A 522 -33.20 3.79 4.02
CA MET A 522 -33.10 3.30 2.64
C MET A 522 -34.33 3.71 1.85
N ASP A 523 -34.15 3.96 0.56
CA ASP A 523 -35.31 4.05 -0.32
C ASP A 523 -35.99 2.66 -0.46
N ASP A 524 -37.21 2.69 -0.98
CA ASP A 524 -38.06 1.50 -1.11
C ASP A 524 -37.41 0.42 -1.99
N GLN A 525 -36.73 0.82 -3.06
CA GLN A 525 -36.14 -0.11 -4.03
C GLN A 525 -34.89 -0.80 -3.47
N ASP A 526 -34.03 -0.04 -2.82
CA ASP A 526 -32.84 -0.52 -2.11
C ASP A 526 -33.25 -1.45 -0.95
N ALA A 527 -34.27 -1.07 -0.17
CA ALA A 527 -34.78 -1.88 0.94
C ALA A 527 -35.36 -3.23 0.47
N LYS A 528 -36.15 -3.23 -0.61
CA LYS A 528 -36.66 -4.46 -1.25
C LYS A 528 -35.53 -5.35 -1.73
N THR A 529 -34.50 -4.76 -2.33
CA THR A 529 -33.33 -5.49 -2.83
C THR A 529 -32.52 -6.10 -1.68
N LEU A 530 -32.34 -5.36 -0.59
CA LEU A 530 -31.68 -5.86 0.61
C LEU A 530 -32.44 -7.04 1.23
N LEU A 531 -33.75 -6.91 1.43
CA LEU A 531 -34.60 -7.99 1.92
C LEU A 531 -34.51 -9.23 1.01
N LYS A 532 -34.60 -9.04 -0.32
CA LYS A 532 -34.49 -10.12 -1.31
C LYS A 532 -33.17 -10.88 -1.19
N SER A 533 -32.06 -10.14 -1.09
CA SER A 533 -30.73 -10.73 -0.97
C SER A 533 -30.52 -11.48 0.35
N SER A 534 -31.32 -11.11 1.36
CA SER A 534 -31.23 -11.63 2.72
C SER A 534 -32.21 -12.77 3.02
N LEU A 535 -33.07 -13.21 2.08
CA LEU A 535 -33.99 -14.34 2.24
C LEU A 535 -33.48 -15.61 1.50
N ILE A 536 -33.88 -16.81 1.95
CA ILE A 536 -33.45 -18.10 1.36
C ILE A 536 -34.28 -18.46 0.11
N GLU A 537 -35.60 -18.27 0.16
CA GLU A 537 -36.49 -18.64 -0.94
C GLU A 537 -36.93 -17.40 -1.73
N LYS A 538 -36.44 -17.28 -2.97
CA LYS A 538 -36.84 -16.21 -3.90
C LYS A 538 -38.32 -16.24 -4.29
N GLY A 539 -39.03 -17.34 -4.01
CA GLY A 539 -40.46 -17.54 -4.27
C GLY A 539 -41.39 -16.74 -3.33
N GLN A 540 -40.92 -16.36 -2.14
CA GLN A 540 -41.70 -15.56 -1.18
C GLN A 540 -41.85 -14.07 -1.59
N MET A 541 -41.23 -13.66 -2.70
CA MET A 541 -41.28 -12.28 -3.21
C MET A 541 -42.47 -11.98 -4.14
N GLN A 542 -43.39 -12.93 -4.32
CA GLN A 542 -44.54 -12.75 -5.22
C GLN A 542 -45.62 -11.80 -4.66
N ASP A 543 -45.69 -11.65 -3.34
CA ASP A 543 -46.64 -10.74 -2.69
C ASP A 543 -45.97 -9.40 -2.34
N THR A 544 -45.96 -8.48 -3.30
CA THR A 544 -45.39 -7.14 -3.15
C THR A 544 -46.05 -6.36 -2.01
N ALA A 545 -47.34 -6.57 -1.76
CA ALA A 545 -48.07 -5.83 -0.72
C ALA A 545 -47.64 -6.24 0.70
N LEU A 546 -47.36 -7.54 0.94
CA LEU A 546 -46.82 -8.00 2.22
C LEU A 546 -45.41 -7.46 2.48
N ILE A 547 -44.58 -7.40 1.43
CA ILE A 547 -43.22 -6.83 1.52
C ILE A 547 -43.28 -5.35 1.88
N ASP A 548 -44.11 -4.58 1.18
CA ASP A 548 -44.28 -3.14 1.45
C ASP A 548 -44.73 -2.91 2.90
N LYS A 549 -45.68 -3.73 3.38
CA LYS A 549 -46.15 -3.68 4.77
C LYS A 549 -45.04 -4.00 5.78
N LEU A 550 -44.19 -4.99 5.50
CA LEU A 550 -43.05 -5.34 6.35
C LEU A 550 -42.01 -4.21 6.37
N LEU A 551 -41.58 -3.73 5.22
CA LEU A 551 -40.57 -2.67 5.11
C LEU A 551 -41.02 -1.38 5.78
N HIS A 552 -42.30 -1.02 5.63
CA HIS A 552 -42.89 0.11 6.35
C HIS A 552 -42.86 -0.09 7.88
N LYS A 553 -43.13 -1.30 8.38
CA LYS A 553 -43.02 -1.62 9.82
C LYS A 553 -41.59 -1.57 10.33
N LEU A 554 -40.63 -2.01 9.52
CA LEU A 554 -39.19 -1.95 9.82
C LEU A 554 -38.58 -0.57 9.53
N ALA A 555 -39.42 0.41 9.14
CA ALA A 555 -39.06 1.79 8.85
C ALA A 555 -37.90 1.93 7.86
N TYR A 556 -37.77 0.98 6.91
CA TYR A 556 -36.71 0.99 5.90
C TYR A 556 -35.27 1.04 6.47
N LEU A 557 -35.08 0.60 7.72
CA LEU A 557 -33.77 0.54 8.36
C LEU A 557 -33.03 -0.74 7.96
N PRO A 558 -31.81 -0.65 7.36
CA PRO A 558 -31.08 -1.83 6.90
C PRO A 558 -30.80 -2.84 8.00
N LEU A 559 -30.49 -2.37 9.22
CA LEU A 559 -30.25 -3.24 10.37
C LEU A 559 -31.53 -3.99 10.80
N ALA A 560 -32.70 -3.32 10.78
CA ALA A 560 -33.98 -3.96 11.10
C ALA A 560 -34.37 -5.00 10.04
N ILE A 561 -34.15 -4.69 8.76
CA ILE A 561 -34.41 -5.59 7.63
C ILE A 561 -33.53 -6.85 7.72
N THR A 562 -32.23 -6.68 7.99
CA THR A 562 -31.30 -7.80 8.12
C THR A 562 -31.62 -8.67 9.33
N GLN A 563 -32.01 -8.07 10.47
CA GLN A 563 -32.48 -8.81 11.65
C GLN A 563 -33.75 -9.62 11.39
N ALA A 564 -34.77 -8.98 10.79
CA ALA A 564 -36.00 -9.66 10.41
C ALA A 564 -35.70 -10.85 9.47
N SER A 565 -34.84 -10.63 8.48
CA SER A 565 -34.39 -11.67 7.55
C SER A 565 -33.67 -12.81 8.24
N ALA A 566 -32.76 -12.51 9.17
CA ALA A 566 -32.03 -13.51 9.95
C ALA A 566 -32.97 -14.30 10.87
N TYR A 567 -33.92 -13.64 11.53
CA TYR A 567 -34.92 -14.30 12.34
C TYR A 567 -35.80 -15.23 11.52
N MET A 568 -36.29 -14.78 10.36
CA MET A 568 -37.08 -15.61 9.44
C MET A 568 -36.29 -16.83 8.96
N LYS A 569 -35.00 -16.67 8.67
CA LYS A 569 -34.10 -17.77 8.28
C LYS A 569 -33.88 -18.79 9.39
N VAL A 570 -33.54 -18.32 10.59
CA VAL A 570 -33.19 -19.20 11.73
C VAL A 570 -34.40 -20.00 12.20
N ASN A 571 -35.58 -19.40 12.16
CA ASN A 571 -36.82 -20.03 12.62
C ASN A 571 -37.64 -20.66 11.48
N GLU A 572 -37.15 -20.61 10.24
CA GLU A 572 -37.81 -21.14 9.04
C GLU A 572 -39.27 -20.66 8.86
N ILE A 573 -39.54 -19.39 9.17
CA ILE A 573 -40.89 -18.80 9.04
C ILE A 573 -41.00 -17.85 7.84
N SER A 574 -42.21 -17.72 7.31
CA SER A 574 -42.53 -16.82 6.19
C SER A 574 -42.65 -15.35 6.61
N VAL A 575 -42.58 -14.44 5.63
CA VAL A 575 -42.85 -12.99 5.82
C VAL A 575 -44.21 -12.74 6.48
N ASN A 576 -45.23 -13.51 6.10
CA ASN A 576 -46.58 -13.36 6.65
C ASN A 576 -46.64 -13.77 8.13
N GLU A 577 -45.98 -14.87 8.50
CA GLU A 577 -45.89 -15.33 9.90
C GLU A 577 -45.10 -14.34 10.74
N TYR A 578 -43.97 -13.84 10.24
CA TYR A 578 -43.19 -12.81 10.91
C TYR A 578 -43.99 -11.52 11.11
N LEU A 579 -44.79 -11.11 10.11
CA LEU A 579 -45.70 -9.97 10.22
C LEU A 579 -46.79 -10.17 11.28
N ARG A 580 -47.24 -11.41 11.52
CA ARG A 580 -48.18 -11.74 12.62
C ARG A 580 -47.50 -11.57 13.98
N LEU A 581 -46.27 -12.07 14.13
CA LEU A 581 -45.48 -11.88 15.35
C LEU A 581 -45.25 -10.38 15.65
N LEU A 582 -44.93 -9.58 14.61
CA LEU A 582 -44.83 -8.11 14.71
C LEU A 582 -46.16 -7.38 14.99
N GLN A 583 -47.30 -8.08 14.98
CA GLN A 583 -48.64 -7.48 15.17
C GLN A 583 -49.30 -7.88 16.49
N ASN A 584 -48.70 -8.78 17.28
CA ASN A 584 -49.30 -9.27 18.52
C ASN A 584 -49.29 -8.20 19.62
N THR A 585 -48.12 -7.79 20.10
CA THR A 585 -47.99 -6.72 21.08
C THR A 585 -46.78 -5.83 20.79
N GLU A 586 -46.78 -4.62 21.35
CA GLU A 586 -45.60 -3.74 21.34
C GLU A 586 -44.38 -4.40 22.01
N GLN A 587 -44.63 -5.26 23.00
CA GLN A 587 -43.62 -6.05 23.70
C GLN A 587 -42.94 -7.07 22.77
N ASP A 588 -43.73 -7.83 22.00
CA ASP A 588 -43.21 -8.81 21.03
C ASP A 588 -42.37 -8.12 19.95
N MET A 589 -42.78 -6.92 19.51
CA MET A 589 -42.01 -6.16 18.52
C MET A 589 -40.66 -5.71 19.06
N VAL A 590 -40.58 -5.23 20.31
CA VAL A 590 -39.28 -4.82 20.88
C VAL A 590 -38.39 -6.04 21.17
N GLU A 591 -38.97 -7.16 21.60
CA GLU A 591 -38.23 -8.41 21.80
C GLU A 591 -37.58 -8.86 20.49
N LEU A 592 -38.34 -8.89 19.39
CA LEU A 592 -37.82 -9.22 18.06
C LEU A 592 -36.74 -8.24 17.57
N LEU A 593 -36.84 -6.95 17.89
CA LEU A 593 -35.84 -5.91 17.54
C LEU A 593 -34.62 -5.91 18.47
N SER A 594 -34.71 -6.63 19.59
CA SER A 594 -33.62 -6.82 20.56
C SER A 594 -32.84 -8.11 20.32
N CYS A 595 -33.37 -9.02 19.50
CA CYS A 595 -32.66 -10.21 19.02
C CYS A 595 -31.51 -9.83 18.07
N GLY A 596 -30.29 -9.80 18.58
CA GLY A 596 -29.08 -9.63 17.77
C GLY A 596 -28.61 -10.95 17.15
N PHE A 597 -28.17 -10.91 15.90
CA PHE A 597 -27.52 -12.04 15.23
C PHE A 597 -26.03 -11.73 15.01
N ARG A 598 -25.17 -12.74 15.13
CA ARG A 598 -23.73 -12.57 14.88
C ARG A 598 -23.47 -12.42 13.38
N ASP A 599 -22.79 -11.35 13.00
CA ASP A 599 -22.15 -11.19 11.69
C ASP A 599 -20.71 -10.70 11.87
N SER A 600 -19.83 -11.13 10.96
CA SER A 600 -18.41 -10.80 10.82
C SER A 600 -18.07 -9.31 10.65
N THR A 601 -19.10 -8.45 10.61
CA THR A 601 -18.98 -7.00 10.40
C THR A 601 -19.18 -6.16 11.66
N HIS A 602 -19.35 -6.77 12.84
CA HIS A 602 -19.59 -6.09 14.11
C HIS A 602 -18.45 -6.27 15.11
N TYR A 603 -18.24 -5.25 15.97
CA TYR A 603 -17.22 -5.28 17.03
C TYR A 603 -17.58 -6.20 18.20
N ASP A 604 -18.88 -6.35 18.49
CA ASP A 604 -19.41 -7.22 19.54
C ASP A 604 -20.81 -7.72 19.16
N SER A 605 -21.16 -8.89 19.68
CA SER A 605 -22.47 -9.55 19.61
C SER A 605 -23.65 -8.67 20.07
N SER A 606 -23.42 -7.71 20.95
CA SER A 606 -24.43 -6.76 21.46
C SER A 606 -24.83 -5.67 20.44
N GLN A 607 -24.02 -5.42 19.40
CA GLN A 607 -24.28 -4.37 18.38
C GLN A 607 -25.19 -4.83 17.23
N GLY A 608 -25.55 -6.11 17.18
CA GLY A 608 -26.33 -6.71 16.12
C GLY A 608 -27.84 -6.52 16.23
N ALA A 609 -28.34 -5.74 17.21
CA ALA A 609 -29.76 -5.53 17.54
C ALA A 609 -30.15 -4.04 17.42
N VAL A 610 -31.27 -3.70 16.74
CA VAL A 610 -31.66 -2.30 16.50
C VAL A 610 -31.98 -1.61 17.83
N ALA A 611 -32.77 -2.26 18.69
CA ALA A 611 -33.17 -1.70 19.98
C ALA A 611 -31.95 -1.41 20.86
N THR A 612 -30.99 -2.34 20.94
CA THR A 612 -29.75 -2.17 21.72
C THR A 612 -28.94 -0.96 21.26
N THR A 613 -28.86 -0.72 19.94
CA THR A 613 -28.15 0.47 19.43
C THR A 613 -28.77 1.77 19.95
N TRP A 614 -30.10 1.87 20.02
CA TRP A 614 -30.76 3.08 20.53
C TRP A 614 -30.72 3.19 22.04
N ILE A 615 -30.83 2.08 22.78
CA ILE A 615 -30.71 2.08 24.25
C ILE A 615 -29.36 2.66 24.69
N VAL A 616 -28.26 2.31 24.02
CA VAL A 616 -26.94 2.91 24.29
C VAL A 616 -26.95 4.42 24.08
N SER A 617 -27.56 4.89 22.99
CA SER A 617 -27.71 6.33 22.74
C SER A 617 -28.64 7.02 23.74
N PHE A 618 -29.67 6.34 24.26
CA PHE A 618 -30.53 6.89 25.32
C PHE A 618 -29.76 7.09 26.63
N GLN A 619 -28.90 6.12 27.01
CA GLN A 619 -28.02 6.24 28.17
C GLN A 619 -27.02 7.38 28.00
N GLN A 620 -26.45 7.55 26.80
CA GLN A 620 -25.56 8.68 26.48
C GLN A 620 -26.27 10.02 26.61
N ILE A 621 -27.48 10.15 26.06
CA ILE A 621 -28.29 11.37 26.20
C ILE A 621 -28.60 11.67 27.66
N ARG A 622 -28.93 10.64 28.45
CA ARG A 622 -29.21 10.80 29.89
C ARG A 622 -28.00 11.34 30.65
N ALA A 623 -26.80 10.83 30.35
CA ALA A 623 -25.55 11.29 30.96
C ALA A 623 -25.17 12.72 30.52
N LEU A 624 -25.43 13.07 29.26
CA LEU A 624 -25.08 14.38 28.69
C LEU A 624 -26.07 15.49 29.09
N ASN A 625 -27.37 15.17 29.11
CA ASN A 625 -28.45 16.14 29.29
C ASN A 625 -29.72 15.45 29.85
N GLU A 626 -29.90 15.50 31.17
CA GLU A 626 -31.07 14.91 31.85
C GLU A 626 -32.41 15.49 31.36
N ASP A 627 -32.44 16.77 30.98
CA ASP A 627 -33.64 17.40 30.42
C ASP A 627 -34.02 16.79 29.06
N ALA A 628 -33.03 16.49 28.21
CA ALA A 628 -33.26 15.84 26.93
C ALA A 628 -33.80 14.41 27.13
N ALA A 629 -33.24 13.65 28.07
CA ALA A 629 -33.76 12.33 28.42
C ALA A 629 -35.21 12.40 28.93
N THR A 630 -35.53 13.40 29.76
CA THR A 630 -36.90 13.64 30.23
C THR A 630 -37.86 13.94 29.08
N LEU A 631 -37.47 14.82 28.15
CA LEU A 631 -38.28 15.11 26.96
C LEU A 631 -38.46 13.87 26.07
N LEU A 632 -37.40 13.09 25.85
CA LEU A 632 -37.45 11.84 25.07
C LEU A 632 -38.44 10.86 25.70
N SER A 633 -38.34 10.66 27.01
CA SER A 633 -39.24 9.79 27.77
C SER A 633 -40.70 10.23 27.68
N ILE A 634 -40.99 11.54 27.77
CA ILE A 634 -42.36 12.08 27.72
C ILE A 634 -42.93 12.06 26.30
N THR A 635 -42.13 12.38 25.30
CA THR A 635 -42.54 12.37 23.88
C THR A 635 -42.91 10.98 23.39
N ALA A 636 -42.38 9.92 24.01
CA ALA A 636 -42.77 8.53 23.75
C ALA A 636 -44.22 8.20 24.16
N TYR A 637 -44.92 9.13 24.83
CA TYR A 637 -46.32 9.03 25.25
C TYR A 637 -47.20 10.08 24.55
N LEU A 638 -46.72 10.68 23.45
CA LEU A 638 -47.45 11.60 22.59
C LEU A 638 -47.56 10.99 21.18
N GLU A 639 -48.51 11.46 20.35
CA GLU A 639 -48.50 11.08 18.92
C GLU A 639 -47.12 11.38 18.31
N PRO A 640 -46.42 10.39 17.74
CA PRO A 640 -45.02 10.52 17.32
C PRO A 640 -44.82 11.43 16.11
N LYS A 641 -45.88 11.90 15.46
CA LYS A 641 -45.83 12.78 14.29
C LYS A 641 -46.46 14.13 14.57
N ALA A 642 -45.85 15.19 14.05
CA ALA A 642 -46.31 16.57 14.15
C ALA A 642 -46.48 17.07 15.59
N ILE A 643 -45.59 16.66 16.50
CA ILE A 643 -45.56 17.05 17.92
C ILE A 643 -45.30 18.57 17.99
N PRO A 644 -46.26 19.40 18.40
CA PRO A 644 -46.03 20.84 18.58
C PRO A 644 -45.09 21.10 19.75
N ARG A 645 -44.22 22.11 19.64
CA ARG A 645 -43.34 22.56 20.75
C ARG A 645 -44.10 22.77 22.06
N ALA A 646 -45.34 23.27 21.98
CA ALA A 646 -46.20 23.51 23.13
C ALA A 646 -46.59 22.24 23.92
N LEU A 647 -46.57 21.05 23.30
CA LEU A 647 -46.84 19.77 23.97
C LEU A 647 -45.63 19.20 24.70
N LEU A 648 -44.46 19.82 24.55
CA LEU A 648 -43.28 19.47 25.33
C LEU A 648 -43.33 20.23 26.67
N PRO A 649 -43.10 19.57 27.81
CA PRO A 649 -43.16 20.24 29.12
C PRO A 649 -42.06 21.31 29.25
N PRO A 650 -42.36 22.46 29.87
CA PRO A 650 -41.38 23.53 30.04
C PRO A 650 -40.29 23.11 31.02
N LEU A 651 -39.03 23.36 30.65
CA LEU A 651 -37.84 23.01 31.44
C LEU A 651 -37.30 24.19 32.26
N GLY A 652 -38.17 25.12 32.65
CA GLY A 652 -37.84 26.31 33.43
C GLY A 652 -37.26 27.49 32.64
N SER A 653 -36.42 27.25 31.62
CA SER A 653 -35.90 28.31 30.74
C SER A 653 -35.87 27.92 29.25
N GLU A 654 -35.99 28.91 28.37
CA GLU A 654 -35.92 28.70 26.90
C GLU A 654 -34.56 28.14 26.46
N GLN A 655 -33.48 28.48 27.16
CA GLN A 655 -32.15 27.95 26.86
C GLN A 655 -32.06 26.45 27.16
N ARG A 656 -32.59 25.99 28.30
CA ARG A 656 -32.66 24.56 28.65
C ARG A 656 -33.52 23.80 27.65
N MET A 657 -34.68 24.36 27.30
CA MET A 657 -35.59 23.79 26.31
C MET A 657 -34.93 23.64 24.94
N THR A 658 -34.27 24.70 24.47
CA THR A 658 -33.58 24.71 23.18
C THR A 658 -32.40 23.72 23.16
N ARG A 659 -31.63 23.65 24.25
CA ARG A 659 -30.53 22.68 24.38
C ARG A 659 -31.04 21.24 24.39
N ALA A 660 -32.10 20.94 25.14
CA ALA A 660 -32.69 19.60 25.22
C ALA A 660 -33.24 19.13 23.87
N ILE A 661 -34.03 19.96 23.19
CA ILE A 661 -34.53 19.67 21.83
C ILE A 661 -33.35 19.54 20.85
N GLY A 662 -32.37 20.42 20.95
CA GLY A 662 -31.14 20.39 20.16
C GLY A 662 -30.39 19.06 20.30
N THR A 663 -30.24 18.55 21.52
CA THR A 663 -29.64 17.24 21.79
C THR A 663 -30.44 16.11 21.12
N LEU A 664 -31.77 16.07 21.27
CA LEU A 664 -32.60 15.03 20.67
C LEU A 664 -32.58 15.06 19.14
N CYS A 665 -32.61 16.25 18.54
CA CYS A 665 -32.41 16.44 17.11
C CYS A 665 -30.99 16.06 16.67
N GLY A 666 -29.99 16.29 17.53
CA GLY A 666 -28.60 15.96 17.28
C GLY A 666 -28.34 14.47 17.15
N TYR A 667 -29.08 13.64 17.88
CA TYR A 667 -29.06 12.18 17.77
C TYR A 667 -30.06 11.63 16.72
N SER A 668 -30.78 12.50 16.02
CA SER A 668 -31.86 12.15 15.08
C SER A 668 -33.04 11.39 15.73
N PHE A 669 -33.23 11.50 17.05
CA PHE A 669 -34.42 10.94 17.74
C PHE A 669 -35.64 11.85 17.62
N LEU A 670 -35.42 13.14 17.41
CA LEU A 670 -36.44 14.08 16.92
C LEU A 670 -35.99 14.68 15.59
N SER A 671 -36.96 14.95 14.72
CA SER A 671 -36.75 15.66 13.47
C SER A 671 -37.65 16.89 13.44
N LYS A 672 -37.04 18.06 13.26
CA LYS A 672 -37.75 19.34 13.16
C LYS A 672 -38.36 19.46 11.75
N ARG A 673 -39.65 19.79 11.66
CA ARG A 673 -40.31 20.05 10.37
C ARG A 673 -39.98 21.45 9.85
N GLU A 674 -40.32 21.72 8.59
CA GLU A 674 -40.06 23.00 7.90
C GLU A 674 -40.69 24.20 8.61
N ASP A 675 -41.83 24.01 9.30
CA ASP A 675 -42.50 25.06 10.06
C ASP A 675 -41.71 25.52 11.31
N GLY A 676 -40.69 24.76 11.69
CA GLY A 676 -39.82 24.98 12.81
C GLY A 676 -40.45 24.91 14.20
N GLU A 677 -41.72 24.52 14.29
CA GLU A 677 -42.51 24.49 15.53
C GLU A 677 -43.07 23.10 15.84
N THR A 678 -43.00 22.18 14.87
CA THR A 678 -43.41 20.78 15.06
C THR A 678 -42.25 19.80 14.85
N PHE A 679 -42.35 18.67 15.55
CA PHE A 679 -41.33 17.64 15.59
C PHE A 679 -41.92 16.26 15.27
N ASP A 680 -41.12 15.43 14.61
CA ASP A 680 -41.41 14.02 14.39
C ASP A 680 -40.42 13.15 15.16
N MET A 681 -40.93 12.10 15.79
CA MET A 681 -40.15 10.99 16.33
C MET A 681 -40.23 9.81 15.37
N HIS A 682 -39.12 9.08 15.23
CA HIS A 682 -39.08 7.85 14.45
C HIS A 682 -39.95 6.77 15.13
N SER A 683 -40.77 6.03 14.37
CA SER A 683 -41.79 5.10 14.91
C SER A 683 -41.21 4.01 15.81
N LEU A 684 -40.07 3.44 15.41
CA LEU A 684 -39.39 2.42 16.22
C LEU A 684 -38.64 3.02 17.42
N VAL A 685 -38.17 4.27 17.34
CA VAL A 685 -37.56 4.96 18.49
C VAL A 685 -38.64 5.20 19.55
N HIS A 686 -39.80 5.70 19.14
CA HIS A 686 -40.98 5.88 19.98
C HIS A 686 -41.39 4.60 20.73
N LEU A 687 -41.36 3.46 20.04
CA LEU A 687 -41.62 2.16 20.64
C LEU A 687 -40.55 1.75 21.66
N VAL A 688 -39.26 1.79 21.28
CA VAL A 688 -38.17 1.35 22.15
C VAL A 688 -38.01 2.26 23.37
N THR A 689 -38.30 3.56 23.25
CA THR A 689 -38.30 4.48 24.40
C THR A 689 -39.39 4.14 25.42
N ARG A 690 -40.59 3.73 24.99
CA ARG A 690 -41.63 3.25 25.94
C ARG A 690 -41.17 2.02 26.69
N ARG A 691 -40.57 1.05 25.99
CA ARG A 691 -40.02 -0.14 26.63
C ARG A 691 -38.91 0.19 27.63
N TRP A 692 -38.01 1.09 27.24
CA TRP A 692 -36.95 1.57 28.13
C TRP A 692 -37.50 2.19 29.41
N ASN A 693 -38.58 2.98 29.32
CA ASN A 693 -39.25 3.54 30.49
C ASN A 693 -39.91 2.45 31.38
N GLN A 694 -40.37 1.34 30.79
CA GLN A 694 -40.92 0.20 31.53
C GLN A 694 -39.82 -0.56 32.27
N ASP A 695 -38.71 -0.85 31.59
CA ASP A 695 -37.56 -1.57 32.16
C ASP A 695 -36.91 -0.76 33.30
N ASP A 696 -36.88 0.57 33.20
CA ASP A 696 -36.41 1.47 34.27
C ASP A 696 -37.44 1.70 35.39
N GLY A 697 -38.66 1.14 35.30
CA GLY A 697 -39.73 1.32 36.28
C GLY A 697 -40.32 2.74 36.32
N LEU A 698 -40.10 3.55 35.29
CA LEU A 698 -40.50 4.96 35.20
C LEU A 698 -41.80 5.18 34.44
N GLU A 699 -42.34 4.17 33.74
CA GLU A 699 -43.54 4.26 32.90
C GLU A 699 -44.69 5.00 33.57
N THR A 700 -45.13 4.54 34.74
CA THR A 700 -46.27 5.12 35.45
C THR A 700 -46.05 6.61 35.69
N ARG A 701 -44.88 7.01 36.20
CA ARG A 701 -44.58 8.42 36.50
C ARG A 701 -44.56 9.28 35.23
N ILE A 702 -43.87 8.83 34.18
CA ILE A 702 -43.72 9.59 32.94
C ILE A 702 -45.06 9.72 32.22
N ARG A 703 -45.86 8.66 32.19
CA ARG A 703 -47.20 8.66 31.60
C ARG A 703 -48.11 9.68 32.28
N HIS A 704 -48.11 9.71 33.62
CA HIS A 704 -48.85 10.73 34.38
C HIS A 704 -48.37 12.15 34.07
N MET A 705 -47.05 12.37 33.95
CA MET A 705 -46.50 13.68 33.58
C MET A 705 -46.93 14.13 32.19
N ALA A 706 -46.90 13.22 31.20
CA ALA A 706 -47.34 13.51 29.84
C ALA A 706 -48.82 13.92 29.80
N VAL A 707 -49.70 13.12 30.42
CA VAL A 707 -51.14 13.39 30.49
C VAL A 707 -51.43 14.70 31.20
N ALA A 708 -50.81 14.93 32.37
CA ALA A 708 -50.99 16.16 33.14
C ALA A 708 -50.58 17.41 32.34
N HIS A 709 -49.49 17.31 31.57
CA HIS A 709 -49.03 18.42 30.74
C HIS A 709 -49.97 18.67 29.55
N VAL A 710 -50.41 17.63 28.83
CA VAL A 710 -51.37 17.80 27.72
C VAL A 710 -52.70 18.38 28.23
N ALA A 711 -53.19 17.93 29.39
CA ALA A 711 -54.39 18.49 30.03
C ALA A 711 -54.22 19.98 30.39
N LYS A 712 -53.01 20.40 30.80
CA LYS A 712 -52.70 21.81 31.06
C LYS A 712 -52.68 22.66 29.79
N VAL A 713 -52.14 22.13 28.68
CA VAL A 713 -52.12 22.82 27.38
C VAL A 713 -53.53 22.97 26.80
N PHE A 714 -54.44 22.05 27.15
CA PHE A 714 -55.82 22.07 26.67
C PHE A 714 -56.87 21.92 27.79
N PRO A 715 -57.14 23.01 28.54
CA PRO A 715 -57.89 22.95 29.80
C PRO A 715 -59.43 22.85 29.69
N THR A 716 -60.05 22.94 28.51
CA THR A 716 -61.52 23.01 28.37
C THR A 716 -62.08 22.05 27.31
N ASN A 717 -63.19 21.36 27.63
CA ASN A 717 -63.99 20.53 26.71
C ASN A 717 -64.86 21.34 25.72
N ASP A 718 -64.68 22.66 25.65
CA ASP A 718 -65.60 23.56 24.95
C ASP A 718 -65.26 23.69 23.46
N TRP A 719 -66.08 23.06 22.63
CA TRP A 719 -65.83 22.79 21.20
C TRP A 719 -66.10 23.99 20.27
N LYS A 720 -66.72 25.06 20.76
CA LYS A 720 -67.25 26.15 19.92
C LYS A 720 -66.31 27.32 19.68
N ASN A 721 -65.24 27.47 20.45
CA ASN A 721 -64.28 28.57 20.28
C ASN A 721 -62.87 28.01 20.14
N ARG A 722 -62.30 27.99 18.92
CA ARG A 722 -60.87 28.29 18.63
C ARG A 722 -60.45 27.86 17.23
N GLN A 723 -59.62 28.70 16.60
CA GLN A 723 -58.88 28.40 15.37
C GLN A 723 -57.70 27.41 15.59
N THR A 724 -57.45 26.96 16.82
CA THR A 724 -56.26 26.20 17.23
C THR A 724 -56.38 24.66 17.11
N PRO A 725 -57.51 23.99 17.45
CA PRO A 725 -57.63 22.53 17.37
C PRO A 725 -57.58 21.97 15.95
N LYS A 726 -58.03 22.74 14.96
CA LYS A 726 -57.96 22.38 13.52
C LYS A 726 -56.52 22.34 12.99
N LYS A 727 -55.57 23.04 13.64
CA LYS A 727 -54.17 23.12 13.21
C LYS A 727 -53.30 21.98 13.75
N TYR A 728 -53.73 21.29 14.82
CA TYR A 728 -52.89 20.34 15.58
C TYR A 728 -53.56 18.99 15.91
N GLY A 729 -54.60 18.57 15.18
CA GLY A 729 -55.10 17.18 15.25
C GLY A 729 -55.76 16.76 16.59
N TRP A 730 -56.36 17.69 17.31
CA TRP A 730 -56.86 17.51 18.69
C TRP A 730 -57.81 16.32 18.92
N CYS A 731 -58.59 15.93 17.91
CA CYS A 731 -59.51 14.78 17.98
C CYS A 731 -58.80 13.42 18.18
N ARG A 732 -57.51 13.29 17.81
CA ARG A 732 -56.73 12.06 18.00
C ARG A 732 -56.26 11.90 19.44
N TYR A 733 -55.72 12.96 20.03
CA TYR A 733 -55.25 12.99 21.43
C TYR A 733 -56.38 12.72 22.44
N GLN A 734 -57.63 13.11 22.14
CA GLN A 734 -58.78 12.76 22.98
C GLN A 734 -59.14 11.27 22.97
N ARG A 735 -58.88 10.57 21.85
CA ARG A 735 -59.13 9.12 21.74
C ARG A 735 -58.13 8.33 22.59
N GLU A 736 -56.89 8.80 22.63
CA GLU A 736 -55.85 8.28 23.52
C GLU A 736 -56.13 8.64 24.98
N MET A 737 -56.47 9.88 25.32
CA MET A 737 -56.80 10.23 26.71
C MET A 737 -57.93 9.36 27.32
N ARG A 738 -58.91 8.91 26.51
CA ARG A 738 -59.99 8.01 26.95
C ARG A 738 -59.59 6.54 27.14
N THR A 739 -58.46 6.10 26.59
CA THR A 739 -57.89 4.77 26.87
C THR A 739 -56.86 4.81 28.00
N TRP A 740 -56.56 6.00 28.55
CA TRP A 740 -55.53 6.24 29.57
C TRP A 740 -56.10 6.57 30.95
N THR A 741 -57.39 6.90 31.02
CA THR A 741 -58.26 6.81 32.20
C THR A 741 -58.94 5.46 32.23
#